data_AF-A0A934C1X8-F1
#
_entry.id   AF-A0A934C1X8-F1
#
_cell.length_a   1.000
_cell.length_b   1.000
_cell.length_c   1.000
_cell.angle_alpha   90.00
_cell.angle_beta   90.00
_cell.angle_gamma   90.00
#
_symmetry.space_group_name_H-M   'P 1'
#
loop_
_entity.id
_entity.type
_entity.pdbx_description
1 polymer ?
#
loop_
_entity_poly.entity_id
_entity_poly.type
_entity_poly.pdbx_seq_one_letter_code
_entity_poly.pdbx_strand_id
1 'polypeptide(L)'
;MSRSGLCFAACLVLAVPRGESAAAAPPAEEALPDVVQFNRHIRPIMSDTCFHCHGFDPKSRKGGLRLDLREEALKPAKSGGIPIVPGKPDESEILLRVMDTVEPMPPADAHKALTPRQKALLRRWVEQGANYEAHWAYTPLTRPPVPAVAGAVNPIDAFIRARLADKRIAPSPEAPQARLLRRLSLDLTGLPPTPEDVAAFLQDGRPGAYERQVERLLTSAHHGERLAVWWLDLARFSDTVGFHGDQNQRIFPYRDYVIAAFNANKRFDRFTIEQLAGDLLPEPTVEQRVATGYNRLNMMTREGGAQPAEYLAKYGAERVRSVAAAWFGSTFGCAECHDHKFDPITMRDFYSLQAFFADVKQWGVYADYGYTRNPDLAGFNNDYPFPPEVEVVSPYLQARQRAAEAALGRHRAEMQREAPEPQVAAWAAAARERLTAHPGGWQRPTPTAAVLRANKPLAGAAVTIGADGFVFPAKPLGRNEALQITLLPGAGRVAAVQVEVTAGPAGSPALKNAKNRGTFRLALNRRDAAGKMQKLPVALAEASASDRRYKDGEEVLGITGGWKLPALNEGEIVSGVWVLDASVEFAEGEQLVAVFSGDVALPVRVGTSFLSAGEPLQVASPALLAALPIAPERWTTAQRELVAEAWWHSAAGGEPVRRQRELYSAWRETRDGRAWSMVTESTTPLTIRVLPRGNWQDESGPVVLPATPGFLPGRRESTPEKRLTRLDLAQWIVSTENPITARAVMNRLWAMCFGIGLSAAVDDLGSQGEPPTHPELLDWLAAEFRESGWDLRHMIRLIVTSATYRQGSQARPELREVDPANRLLAAQNPRRLEVEFVRDQALAAAGALNLREIGGPSVKPYQPAGYYSQLQFPDRDYLASTGDEQWRRGVYMHWQRTFLHPMLANFDAPARDECAAQRVVSNTPQQALTLLNDPTFVEAARLLAARLLREATGDDARLRRGYLLAVSREPQPRESSALRDLLQRQREHYRENSSEAEKLLRVGYAPVPKDSNPVELAAWTQVARVLLNLQETFTRY
;
A
#
# COMPACT_ATOMS: atom_id res chain seq x y z
N MET A 1 -30.56 14.95 50.58
CA MET A 1 -31.23 16.26 50.67
C MET A 1 -30.17 17.37 50.64
N SER A 2 -30.44 18.40 49.84
CA SER A 2 -29.89 19.77 49.86
C SER A 2 -28.40 20.07 49.59
N ARG A 3 -28.17 20.53 48.35
CA ARG A 3 -27.45 21.75 47.88
C ARG A 3 -26.39 22.42 48.77
N SER A 4 -25.25 22.71 48.15
CA SER A 4 -24.27 23.72 48.59
C SER A 4 -23.84 24.60 47.41
N GLY A 5 -23.89 25.92 47.60
CA GLY A 5 -23.53 26.95 46.62
C GLY A 5 -22.07 27.36 46.69
N LEU A 6 -21.57 27.91 45.58
CA LEU A 6 -20.25 28.51 45.43
C LEU A 6 -20.20 29.95 45.98
N CYS A 7 -19.13 30.27 46.71
CA CYS A 7 -18.68 31.63 46.98
C CYS A 7 -17.59 32.04 45.99
N PHE A 8 -17.72 33.25 45.44
CA PHE A 8 -16.70 33.98 44.69
C PHE A 8 -15.90 34.86 45.67
N ALA A 9 -14.57 34.89 45.53
CA ALA A 9 -13.71 35.88 46.20
C ALA A 9 -12.68 36.43 45.21
N ALA A 10 -12.41 37.73 45.37
CA ALA A 10 -11.81 38.67 44.43
C ALA A 10 -10.28 38.57 44.28
N CYS A 11 -9.77 39.09 43.15
CA CYS A 11 -8.39 39.57 43.04
C CYS A 11 -8.35 40.93 42.33
N LEU A 12 -7.58 41.84 42.95
CA LEU A 12 -7.33 43.23 42.61
C LEU A 12 -6.82 43.44 41.17
N VAL A 13 -7.32 44.51 40.53
CA VAL A 13 -6.77 45.07 39.28
C VAL A 13 -5.93 46.30 39.64
N LEU A 14 -4.63 46.26 39.32
CA LEU A 14 -3.74 47.42 39.31
C LEU A 14 -3.83 48.11 37.94
N ALA A 15 -4.14 49.40 37.94
CA ALA A 15 -4.23 50.25 36.76
C ALA A 15 -2.83 50.64 36.24
N VAL A 16 -2.62 50.50 34.93
CA VAL A 16 -1.48 51.03 34.15
C VAL A 16 -2.06 52.04 33.15
N PRO A 17 -1.42 53.21 32.91
CA PRO A 17 -2.05 54.31 32.18
C PRO A 17 -2.18 54.00 30.68
N ARG A 18 -3.31 54.42 30.11
CA ARG A 18 -3.62 54.36 28.68
C ARG A 18 -2.63 55.23 27.91
N GLY A 19 -1.69 54.60 27.20
CA GLY A 19 -1.07 55.18 26.02
C GLY A 19 -2.08 55.11 24.86
N GLU A 20 -2.29 56.23 24.18
CA GLU A 20 -3.13 56.33 23.00
C GLU A 20 -2.67 55.33 21.93
N SER A 21 -3.50 54.33 21.68
CA SER A 21 -3.39 53.45 20.52
C SER A 21 -3.68 54.29 19.28
N ALA A 22 -2.66 54.59 18.49
CA ALA A 22 -2.85 55.01 17.11
C ALA A 22 -3.74 53.96 16.42
N ALA A 23 -4.93 54.37 16.00
CA ALA A 23 -5.83 53.53 15.24
C ALA A 23 -5.13 53.08 13.96
N ALA A 24 -5.02 51.77 13.76
CA ALA A 24 -4.52 51.19 12.52
C ALA A 24 -5.38 51.70 11.35
N ALA A 25 -4.72 52.26 10.33
CA ALA A 25 -5.37 52.61 9.08
C ALA A 25 -5.90 51.33 8.40
N PRO A 26 -7.08 51.37 7.74
CA PRO A 26 -7.58 50.23 6.98
C PRO A 26 -6.59 49.87 5.86
N PRO A 27 -6.51 48.59 5.44
CA PRO A 27 -5.65 48.20 4.34
C PRO A 27 -6.04 48.98 3.07
N ALA A 28 -5.05 49.50 2.35
CA ALA A 28 -5.27 50.23 1.12
C ALA A 28 -6.05 49.35 0.12
N GLU A 29 -7.21 49.83 -0.33
CA GLU A 29 -8.05 49.14 -1.30
C GLU A 29 -7.25 48.93 -2.61
N GLU A 30 -7.02 47.66 -2.99
CA GLU A 30 -6.25 47.32 -4.19
C GLU A 30 -6.94 47.88 -5.43
N ALA A 31 -6.24 48.77 -6.16
CA ALA A 31 -6.76 49.46 -7.34
C ALA A 31 -7.34 48.48 -8.39
N LEU A 32 -8.39 48.92 -9.11
CA LEU A 32 -9.00 48.11 -10.17
C LEU A 32 -8.01 47.96 -11.35
N PRO A 33 -7.84 46.75 -11.92
CA PRO A 33 -6.95 46.54 -13.05
C PRO A 33 -7.44 47.27 -14.31
N ASP A 34 -6.52 47.71 -15.16
CA ASP A 34 -6.84 48.38 -16.42
C ASP A 34 -7.61 47.47 -17.38
N VAL A 35 -7.28 46.18 -17.42
CA VAL A 35 -8.01 45.15 -18.18
C VAL A 35 -8.59 44.12 -17.21
N VAL A 36 -9.90 43.95 -17.24
CA VAL A 36 -10.63 43.00 -16.39
C VAL A 36 -10.79 41.68 -17.11
N GLN A 37 -9.93 40.73 -16.78
CA GLN A 37 -10.00 39.34 -17.26
C GLN A 37 -11.12 38.55 -16.58
N PHE A 38 -11.86 37.74 -17.36
CA PHE A 38 -13.03 37.01 -16.86
C PHE A 38 -12.64 35.94 -15.85
N ASN A 39 -11.68 35.06 -16.19
CA ASN A 39 -11.30 33.97 -15.29
C ASN A 39 -10.67 34.46 -13.99
N ARG A 40 -9.92 35.56 -14.04
CA ARG A 40 -9.17 36.08 -12.90
C ARG A 40 -10.03 36.94 -11.96
N HIS A 41 -10.90 37.78 -12.52
CA HIS A 41 -11.60 38.80 -11.73
C HIS A 41 -13.11 38.57 -11.63
N ILE A 42 -13.76 37.97 -12.64
CA ILE A 42 -15.23 37.96 -12.75
C ILE A 42 -15.83 36.60 -12.42
N ARG A 43 -15.29 35.52 -13.00
CA ARG A 43 -15.78 34.17 -12.76
C ARG A 43 -15.76 33.78 -11.28
N PRO A 44 -14.71 34.07 -10.47
CA PRO A 44 -14.75 33.75 -9.04
C PRO A 44 -15.90 34.44 -8.31
N ILE A 45 -16.20 35.70 -8.68
CA ILE A 45 -17.36 36.44 -8.17
C ILE A 45 -18.64 35.71 -8.58
N MET A 46 -18.86 35.52 -9.89
CA MET A 46 -20.09 34.91 -10.39
C MET A 46 -20.31 33.46 -9.95
N SER A 47 -19.25 32.68 -9.78
CA SER A 47 -19.33 31.30 -9.28
C SER A 47 -19.83 31.28 -7.84
N ASP A 48 -19.30 32.16 -6.98
CA ASP A 48 -19.68 32.26 -5.58
C ASP A 48 -21.07 32.88 -5.38
N THR A 49 -21.45 33.84 -6.22
CA THR A 49 -22.64 34.67 -5.99
C THR A 49 -23.82 34.41 -6.94
N CYS A 50 -23.57 34.01 -8.19
CA CYS A 50 -24.58 34.03 -9.26
C CYS A 50 -24.91 32.64 -9.83
N PHE A 51 -23.92 31.76 -10.05
CA PHE A 51 -24.11 30.51 -10.78
C PHE A 51 -24.98 29.49 -10.03
N HIS A 52 -25.21 29.68 -8.72
CA HIS A 52 -26.16 28.84 -8.00
C HIS A 52 -27.59 28.95 -8.56
N CYS A 53 -28.03 30.15 -8.95
CA CYS A 53 -29.38 30.38 -9.50
C CYS A 53 -29.39 30.68 -11.00
N HIS A 54 -28.24 31.02 -11.59
CA HIS A 54 -28.12 31.41 -13.00
C HIS A 54 -26.99 30.67 -13.72
N GLY A 55 -26.59 29.49 -13.23
CA GLY A 55 -25.53 28.67 -13.80
C GLY A 55 -26.05 27.43 -14.54
N PHE A 56 -25.19 26.40 -14.59
CA PHE A 56 -25.37 25.22 -15.42
C PHE A 56 -26.65 24.42 -15.10
N ASP A 57 -26.93 24.20 -13.81
CA ASP A 57 -28.03 23.36 -13.34
C ASP A 57 -29.43 23.92 -13.75
N PRO A 58 -30.19 23.23 -14.61
CA PRO A 58 -31.50 23.69 -15.06
C PRO A 58 -32.56 23.72 -13.95
N LYS A 59 -32.40 22.94 -12.86
CA LYS A 59 -33.42 22.83 -11.80
C LYS A 59 -33.38 24.00 -10.82
N SER A 60 -32.21 24.57 -10.57
CA SER A 60 -32.02 25.76 -9.73
C SER A 60 -32.12 27.06 -10.53
N ARG A 61 -32.24 26.98 -11.86
CA ARG A 61 -32.19 28.12 -12.78
C ARG A 61 -33.40 29.04 -12.64
N LYS A 62 -33.18 30.24 -12.11
CA LYS A 62 -34.17 31.31 -12.02
C LYS A 62 -34.16 32.19 -13.28
N GLY A 63 -35.34 32.71 -13.65
CA GLY A 63 -35.48 33.66 -14.76
C GLY A 63 -35.15 33.12 -16.16
N GLY A 64 -34.90 31.81 -16.30
CA GLY A 64 -34.42 31.22 -17.55
C GLY A 64 -33.01 31.67 -17.95
N LEU A 65 -32.28 32.32 -17.03
CA LEU A 65 -31.02 32.99 -17.28
C LEU A 65 -29.81 32.07 -17.07
N ARG A 66 -28.86 32.10 -18.01
CA ARG A 66 -27.54 31.44 -17.94
C ARG A 66 -26.43 32.49 -18.02
N LEU A 67 -25.82 32.80 -16.88
CA LEU A 67 -24.69 33.74 -16.77
C LEU A 67 -23.34 33.06 -16.99
N ASP A 68 -23.28 31.73 -16.92
CA ASP A 68 -22.08 30.92 -17.15
C ASP A 68 -21.73 30.77 -18.64
N LEU A 69 -22.70 30.99 -19.55
CA LEU A 69 -22.52 30.96 -20.99
C LEU A 69 -22.67 32.36 -21.57
N ARG A 70 -21.63 32.87 -22.26
CA ARG A 70 -21.68 34.18 -22.92
C ARG A 70 -22.88 34.31 -23.83
N GLU A 71 -23.05 33.36 -24.76
CA GLU A 71 -24.10 33.41 -25.78
C GLU A 71 -25.51 33.49 -25.18
N GLU A 72 -25.73 32.91 -24.01
CA GLU A 72 -27.01 32.98 -23.31
C GLU A 72 -27.14 34.25 -22.47
N ALA A 73 -26.06 34.72 -21.84
CA ALA A 73 -26.04 35.97 -21.08
C ALA A 73 -26.26 37.23 -21.95
N LEU A 74 -26.07 37.10 -23.27
CA LEU A 74 -26.35 38.15 -24.26
C LEU A 74 -27.78 38.12 -24.82
N LYS A 75 -28.57 37.08 -24.50
CA LYS A 75 -29.97 36.96 -24.96
C LYS A 75 -30.94 37.51 -23.91
N PRO A 76 -32.13 38.01 -24.31
CA PRO A 76 -33.16 38.41 -23.36
C PRO A 76 -33.53 37.27 -22.39
N ALA A 77 -33.55 37.58 -21.10
CA ALA A 77 -34.08 36.67 -20.08
C ALA A 77 -35.61 36.63 -20.13
N LYS A 78 -36.27 35.79 -19.30
CA LYS A 78 -37.74 35.73 -19.22
C LYS A 78 -38.40 37.07 -18.87
N SER A 79 -37.66 37.99 -18.26
CA SER A 79 -38.08 39.35 -17.92
C SER A 79 -38.12 40.30 -19.11
N GLY A 80 -37.56 39.90 -20.27
CA GLY A 80 -37.35 40.76 -21.44
C GLY A 80 -36.05 41.57 -21.40
N GLY A 81 -35.43 41.74 -20.23
CA GLY A 81 -34.14 42.42 -20.08
C GLY A 81 -32.98 41.58 -20.58
N ILE A 82 -31.98 42.22 -21.18
CA ILE A 82 -30.73 41.57 -21.59
C ILE A 82 -29.76 41.58 -20.39
N PRO A 83 -29.30 40.42 -19.90
CA PRO A 83 -28.43 40.32 -18.73
C PRO A 83 -27.14 41.11 -18.88
N ILE A 84 -26.49 40.99 -20.05
CA ILE A 84 -25.24 41.66 -20.37
C ILE A 84 -25.36 42.28 -21.77
N VAL A 85 -25.22 43.60 -21.84
CA VAL A 85 -25.08 44.35 -23.09
C VAL A 85 -23.63 44.82 -23.21
N PRO A 86 -22.80 44.18 -24.06
CA PRO A 86 -21.38 44.48 -24.16
C PRO A 86 -21.10 45.96 -24.43
N GLY A 87 -20.22 46.57 -23.64
CA GLY A 87 -19.86 47.99 -23.74
C GLY A 87 -20.87 48.95 -23.11
N LYS A 88 -22.01 48.46 -22.61
CA LYS A 88 -23.10 49.29 -22.08
C LYS A 88 -23.50 48.86 -20.67
N PRO A 89 -22.74 49.28 -19.64
CA PRO A 89 -23.01 48.85 -18.26
C PRO A 89 -24.40 49.27 -17.76
N ASP A 90 -24.89 50.44 -18.16
CA ASP A 90 -26.17 50.97 -17.68
C ASP A 90 -27.39 50.36 -18.41
N GLU A 91 -27.18 49.68 -19.53
CA GLU A 91 -28.20 48.88 -20.22
C GLU A 91 -28.15 47.38 -19.83
N SER A 92 -27.17 46.97 -19.02
CA SER A 92 -26.97 45.57 -18.63
C SER A 92 -27.74 45.24 -17.35
N GLU A 93 -28.76 44.39 -17.46
CA GLU A 93 -29.65 44.05 -16.34
C GLU A 93 -28.87 43.51 -15.12
N ILE A 94 -27.78 42.76 -15.33
CA ILE A 94 -26.97 42.27 -14.21
C ILE A 94 -26.44 43.41 -13.33
N LEU A 95 -26.02 44.53 -13.92
CA LEU A 95 -25.48 45.68 -13.20
C LEU A 95 -26.57 46.48 -12.53
N LEU A 96 -27.73 46.60 -13.17
CA LEU A 96 -28.91 47.19 -12.54
C LEU A 96 -29.30 46.41 -11.28
N ARG A 97 -29.33 45.08 -11.34
CA ARG A 97 -29.67 44.21 -10.20
C ARG A 97 -28.63 44.16 -9.09
N VAL A 98 -27.33 44.14 -9.41
CA VAL A 98 -26.29 44.13 -8.37
C VAL A 98 -26.14 45.50 -7.68
N MET A 99 -26.62 46.57 -8.31
CA MET A 99 -26.63 47.93 -7.75
C MET A 99 -27.97 48.30 -7.09
N ASP A 100 -29.03 47.50 -7.29
CA ASP A 100 -30.34 47.71 -6.69
C ASP A 100 -30.27 47.64 -5.16
N THR A 101 -30.97 48.55 -4.47
CA THR A 101 -31.07 48.61 -3.01
C THR A 101 -32.38 48.05 -2.46
N VAL A 102 -33.37 47.79 -3.32
CA VAL A 102 -34.70 47.29 -2.98
C VAL A 102 -34.77 45.77 -3.21
N GLU A 103 -34.36 45.29 -4.38
CA GLU A 103 -34.30 43.86 -4.72
C GLU A 103 -32.89 43.48 -5.22
N PRO A 104 -31.87 43.51 -4.35
CA PRO A 104 -30.49 43.25 -4.76
C PRO A 104 -30.31 41.81 -5.25
N MET A 105 -29.42 41.63 -6.22
CA MET A 105 -28.89 40.31 -6.59
C MET A 105 -27.39 40.23 -6.22
N PRO A 106 -26.94 39.16 -5.52
CA PRO A 106 -27.74 38.05 -4.98
C PRO A 106 -28.73 38.51 -3.90
N PRO A 107 -29.86 37.81 -3.75
CA PRO A 107 -30.88 38.17 -2.78
C PRO A 107 -30.36 38.05 -1.34
N ALA A 108 -30.93 38.81 -0.41
CA ALA A 108 -30.42 38.93 0.96
C ALA A 108 -30.37 37.57 1.71
N ASP A 109 -31.30 36.66 1.40
CA ASP A 109 -31.38 35.31 1.94
C ASP A 109 -30.28 34.37 1.41
N ALA A 110 -29.59 34.73 0.32
CA ALA A 110 -28.45 33.98 -0.18
C ALA A 110 -27.18 34.20 0.67
N HIS A 111 -27.14 35.22 1.53
CA HIS A 111 -25.99 35.57 2.37
C HIS A 111 -24.66 35.76 1.60
N LYS A 112 -24.73 36.25 0.35
CA LYS A 112 -23.60 36.40 -0.60
C LYS A 112 -23.52 37.80 -1.20
N ALA A 113 -23.59 38.83 -0.35
CA ALA A 113 -23.58 40.22 -0.82
C ALA A 113 -22.25 40.60 -1.51
N LEU A 114 -22.36 41.28 -2.66
CA LEU A 114 -21.19 41.77 -3.41
C LEU A 114 -20.57 42.99 -2.75
N THR A 115 -19.24 42.97 -2.61
CA THR A 115 -18.44 44.12 -2.14
C THR A 115 -18.42 45.26 -3.18
N PRO A 116 -18.17 46.52 -2.76
CA PRO A 116 -18.04 47.65 -3.69
C PRO A 116 -17.04 47.40 -4.82
N ARG A 117 -15.88 46.81 -4.50
CA ARG A 117 -14.85 46.44 -5.49
C ARG A 117 -15.35 45.40 -6.49
N GLN A 118 -16.06 44.37 -6.03
CA GLN A 118 -16.63 43.34 -6.93
C GLN A 118 -17.66 43.94 -7.89
N LYS A 119 -18.52 44.84 -7.41
CA LYS A 119 -19.47 45.57 -8.26
C LYS A 119 -18.74 46.44 -9.31
N ALA A 120 -17.66 47.10 -8.90
CA ALA A 120 -16.85 47.91 -9.80
C ALA A 120 -16.09 47.06 -10.86
N LEU A 121 -15.60 45.88 -10.49
CA LEU A 121 -15.01 44.91 -11.43
C LEU A 121 -16.04 44.45 -12.47
N LEU A 122 -17.25 44.07 -12.03
CA LEU A 122 -18.34 43.68 -12.92
C LEU A 122 -18.69 44.80 -13.90
N ARG A 123 -18.81 46.05 -13.41
CA ARG A 123 -19.08 47.22 -14.25
C ARG A 123 -18.00 47.40 -15.32
N ARG A 124 -16.73 47.47 -14.90
CA ARG A 124 -15.61 47.67 -15.82
C ARG A 124 -15.47 46.54 -16.85
N TRP A 125 -15.73 45.30 -16.44
CA TRP A 125 -15.71 44.17 -17.36
C TRP A 125 -16.80 44.29 -18.44
N VAL A 126 -18.01 44.72 -18.07
CA VAL A 126 -19.09 44.97 -19.04
C VAL A 126 -18.74 46.13 -19.97
N GLU A 127 -18.18 47.23 -19.45
CA GLU A 127 -17.64 48.35 -20.25
C GLU A 127 -16.61 47.87 -21.27
N GLN A 128 -15.80 46.87 -20.93
CA GLN A 128 -14.80 46.26 -21.79
C GLN A 128 -15.35 45.18 -22.74
N GLY A 129 -16.67 45.11 -22.92
CA GLY A 129 -17.32 44.17 -23.84
C GLY A 129 -17.65 42.80 -23.22
N ALA A 130 -17.54 42.68 -21.90
CA ALA A 130 -17.88 41.51 -21.10
C ALA A 130 -17.25 40.20 -21.62
N ASN A 131 -16.02 40.24 -22.12
CA ASN A 131 -15.36 39.09 -22.76
C ASN A 131 -15.30 37.88 -21.84
N TYR A 132 -15.87 36.75 -22.26
CA TYR A 132 -15.82 35.48 -21.53
C TYR A 132 -14.60 34.68 -21.98
N GLU A 133 -13.80 34.23 -21.02
CA GLU A 133 -12.70 33.31 -21.25
C GLU A 133 -13.14 31.88 -20.86
N ALA A 134 -12.69 30.85 -21.59
CA ALA A 134 -12.86 29.46 -21.15
C ALA A 134 -12.05 29.20 -19.87
N HIS A 135 -12.43 28.21 -19.05
CA HIS A 135 -11.72 27.93 -17.79
C HIS A 135 -10.24 27.67 -18.02
N TRP A 136 -9.40 28.34 -17.24
CA TRP A 136 -7.94 28.30 -17.38
C TRP A 136 -7.43 26.86 -17.48
N ALA A 137 -7.95 25.95 -16.64
CA ALA A 137 -7.57 24.54 -16.62
C ALA A 137 -7.96 23.76 -17.90
N TYR A 138 -9.02 24.17 -18.60
CA TYR A 138 -9.56 23.48 -19.80
C TYR A 138 -9.10 24.10 -21.11
N THR A 139 -8.50 25.30 -21.07
CA THR A 139 -7.90 25.93 -22.27
C THR A 139 -6.64 25.20 -22.73
N PRO A 140 -6.34 25.20 -24.04
CA PRO A 140 -5.10 24.64 -24.57
C PRO A 140 -3.87 25.16 -23.83
N LEU A 141 -2.95 24.25 -23.50
CA LEU A 141 -1.73 24.58 -22.76
C LEU A 141 -0.73 25.29 -23.67
N THR A 142 -0.43 26.55 -23.34
CA THR A 142 0.59 27.37 -23.98
C THR A 142 1.77 27.58 -23.03
N ARG A 143 2.98 27.80 -23.58
CA ARG A 143 4.19 28.05 -22.78
C ARG A 143 4.40 29.55 -22.59
N PRO A 144 4.21 30.10 -21.38
CA PRO A 144 4.43 31.53 -21.15
C PRO A 144 5.91 31.91 -21.28
N PRO A 145 6.23 33.15 -21.69
CA PRO A 145 7.61 33.63 -21.66
C PRO A 145 8.11 33.75 -20.22
N VAL A 146 9.38 33.43 -19.99
CA VAL A 146 10.01 33.57 -18.67
C VAL A 146 10.25 35.06 -18.38
N PRO A 147 9.82 35.61 -17.23
CA PRO A 147 10.03 37.01 -16.88
C PRO A 147 11.51 37.39 -16.85
N ALA A 148 11.85 38.57 -17.38
CA ALA A 148 13.21 39.09 -17.33
C ALA A 148 13.50 39.72 -15.95
N VAL A 149 13.97 38.89 -15.00
CA VAL A 149 14.33 39.33 -13.65
C VAL A 149 15.83 39.15 -13.41
N ALA A 150 16.50 40.20 -12.94
CA ALA A 150 17.95 40.18 -12.70
C ALA A 150 18.36 39.06 -11.71
N GLY A 151 19.41 38.31 -12.07
CA GLY A 151 19.98 37.26 -11.23
C GLY A 151 19.10 36.02 -11.05
N ALA A 152 18.03 35.85 -11.84
CA ALA A 152 17.23 34.62 -11.88
C ALA A 152 17.73 33.71 -13.01
N VAL A 153 18.51 32.68 -12.67
CA VAL A 153 19.01 31.68 -13.64
C VAL A 153 17.98 30.56 -13.84
N ASN A 154 17.28 30.16 -12.79
CA ASN A 154 16.20 29.16 -12.85
C ASN A 154 14.87 29.87 -13.20
N PRO A 155 14.10 29.39 -14.21
CA PRO A 155 12.82 29.98 -14.59
C PRO A 155 11.81 30.10 -13.44
N ILE A 156 11.80 29.15 -12.50
CA ILE A 156 10.93 29.21 -11.32
C ILE A 156 11.21 30.49 -10.53
N ASP A 157 12.49 30.79 -10.30
CA ASP A 157 12.88 31.99 -9.54
C ASP A 157 12.50 33.27 -10.26
N ALA A 158 12.49 33.28 -11.59
CA ALA A 158 12.06 34.45 -12.37
C ALA A 158 10.57 34.76 -12.15
N PHE A 159 9.69 33.75 -12.24
CA PHE A 159 8.25 33.93 -11.99
C PHE A 159 7.96 34.34 -10.54
N ILE A 160 8.58 33.67 -9.56
CA ILE A 160 8.36 33.97 -8.14
C ILE A 160 8.87 35.37 -7.80
N ARG A 161 10.08 35.75 -8.25
CA ARG A 161 10.63 37.08 -7.96
C ARG A 161 9.85 38.20 -8.64
N ALA A 162 9.34 37.98 -9.86
CA ALA A 162 8.46 38.96 -10.50
C ALA A 162 7.23 39.22 -9.63
N ARG A 163 6.57 38.15 -9.15
CA ARG A 163 5.39 38.26 -8.30
C ARG A 163 5.67 38.90 -6.94
N LEU A 164 6.80 38.56 -6.32
CA LEU A 164 7.23 39.15 -5.06
C LEU A 164 7.57 40.64 -5.21
N ALA A 165 8.20 41.03 -6.33
CA ALA A 165 8.51 42.42 -6.64
C ALA A 165 7.25 43.29 -6.79
N ASP A 166 6.21 42.78 -7.46
CA ASP A 166 4.90 43.45 -7.58
C ASP A 166 4.29 43.78 -6.21
N LYS A 167 4.52 42.90 -5.23
CA LYS A 167 4.03 43.03 -3.86
C LYS A 167 5.04 43.68 -2.91
N ARG A 168 6.22 44.09 -3.42
CA ARG A 168 7.32 44.69 -2.65
C ARG A 168 7.80 43.81 -1.48
N ILE A 169 7.76 42.49 -1.67
CA ILE A 169 8.22 41.51 -0.69
C ILE A 169 9.59 40.98 -1.13
N ALA A 170 10.57 41.00 -0.23
CA ALA A 170 11.86 40.35 -0.49
C ALA A 170 11.78 38.83 -0.22
N PRO A 171 12.47 37.97 -0.98
CA PRO A 171 12.61 36.55 -0.66
C PRO A 171 13.45 36.34 0.61
N SER A 172 13.25 35.22 1.29
CA SER A 172 14.05 34.83 2.46
C SER A 172 15.47 34.42 2.03
N PRO A 173 16.48 34.58 2.91
CA PRO A 173 17.81 34.07 2.64
C PRO A 173 17.79 32.54 2.50
N GLU A 174 18.80 31.99 1.85
CA GLU A 174 18.99 30.55 1.73
C GLU A 174 19.09 29.88 3.11
N ALA A 175 18.53 28.68 3.24
CA ALA A 175 18.61 27.89 4.46
C ALA A 175 20.06 27.44 4.74
N PRO A 176 20.47 27.30 6.01
CA PRO A 176 21.75 26.71 6.35
C PRO A 176 21.93 25.33 5.71
N GLN A 177 23.15 25.05 5.20
CA GLN A 177 23.44 23.85 4.41
C GLN A 177 22.94 22.54 5.05
N ALA A 178 23.15 22.32 6.36
CA ALA A 178 22.69 21.12 7.04
C ALA A 178 21.16 20.95 7.01
N ARG A 179 20.41 22.06 7.20
CA ARG A 179 18.94 22.07 7.09
C ARG A 179 18.51 21.83 5.64
N LEU A 180 19.19 22.45 4.69
CA LEU A 180 18.90 22.29 3.28
C LEU A 180 19.12 20.84 2.80
N LEU A 181 20.21 20.19 3.22
CA LEU A 181 20.45 18.77 2.92
C LEU A 181 19.39 17.87 3.58
N ARG A 182 19.01 18.15 4.84
CA ARG A 182 17.94 17.39 5.51
C ARG A 182 16.63 17.49 4.75
N ARG A 183 16.23 18.71 4.37
CA ARG A 183 15.04 18.97 3.56
C ARG A 183 15.06 18.18 2.25
N LEU A 184 16.17 18.30 1.51
CA LEU A 184 16.35 17.64 0.23
C LEU A 184 16.28 16.11 0.36
N SER A 185 16.93 15.55 1.38
CA SER A 185 16.91 14.11 1.67
C SER A 185 15.49 13.61 1.95
N LEU A 186 14.71 14.36 2.75
CA LEU A 186 13.33 13.98 3.08
C LEU A 186 12.37 14.09 1.89
N ASP A 187 12.51 15.14 1.08
CA ASP A 187 11.67 15.30 -0.12
C ASP A 187 12.01 14.27 -1.20
N LEU A 188 13.29 13.91 -1.35
CA LEU A 188 13.72 13.01 -2.43
C LEU A 188 13.75 11.53 -2.05
N THR A 189 13.93 11.17 -0.77
CA THR A 189 14.02 9.76 -0.34
C THR A 189 13.11 9.40 0.83
N GLY A 190 12.53 10.39 1.52
CA GLY A 190 11.76 10.18 2.75
C GLY A 190 12.62 9.77 3.95
N LEU A 191 13.95 9.84 3.83
CA LEU A 191 14.92 9.43 4.84
C LEU A 191 15.79 10.63 5.28
N PRO A 192 16.31 10.63 6.52
CA PRO A 192 17.19 11.70 6.97
C PRO A 192 18.60 11.46 6.40
N PRO A 193 19.39 12.52 6.14
CA PRO A 193 20.79 12.34 5.78
C PRO A 193 21.55 11.77 6.97
N THR A 194 22.56 10.93 6.71
CA THR A 194 23.43 10.44 7.76
C THR A 194 24.29 11.59 8.32
N PRO A 195 24.77 11.52 9.58
CA PRO A 195 25.72 12.50 10.08
C PRO A 195 26.98 12.63 9.20
N GLU A 196 27.40 11.54 8.58
CA GLU A 196 28.53 11.48 7.66
C GLU A 196 28.22 12.21 6.35
N ASP A 197 27.00 12.08 5.80
CA ASP A 197 26.53 12.86 4.64
C ASP A 197 26.53 14.36 4.94
N VAL A 198 26.05 14.75 6.13
CA VAL A 198 26.03 16.15 6.56
C VAL A 198 27.44 16.69 6.67
N ALA A 199 28.34 15.99 7.36
CA ALA A 199 29.74 16.40 7.51
C ALA A 199 30.44 16.54 6.16
N ALA A 200 30.25 15.58 5.25
CA ALA A 200 30.82 15.61 3.91
C ALA A 200 30.30 16.79 3.08
N PHE A 201 29.00 17.10 3.16
CA PHE A 201 28.42 18.23 2.44
C PHE A 201 28.93 19.57 2.97
N LEU A 202 29.01 19.74 4.30
CA LEU A 202 29.53 20.96 4.93
C LEU A 202 31.01 21.22 4.59
N GLN A 203 31.78 20.18 4.29
CA GLN A 203 33.18 20.28 3.89
C GLN A 203 33.36 20.44 2.36
N ASP A 204 32.30 20.28 1.56
CA ASP A 204 32.38 20.33 0.11
C ASP A 204 32.35 21.78 -0.42
N GLY A 205 33.53 22.40 -0.50
CA GLY A 205 33.70 23.75 -1.06
C GLY A 205 33.73 23.83 -2.59
N ARG A 206 33.58 22.71 -3.32
CA ARG A 206 33.66 22.73 -4.79
C ARG A 206 32.38 23.34 -5.40
N PRO A 207 32.46 24.10 -6.51
CA PRO A 207 31.28 24.59 -7.22
C PRO A 207 30.28 23.47 -7.51
N GLY A 208 28.98 23.72 -7.35
CA GLY A 208 27.95 22.72 -7.60
C GLY A 208 27.75 21.67 -6.49
N ALA A 209 28.17 21.95 -5.25
CA ALA A 209 28.08 21.00 -4.12
C ALA A 209 26.65 20.57 -3.82
N TYR A 210 25.70 21.50 -3.89
CA TYR A 210 24.31 21.20 -3.66
C TYR A 210 23.74 20.31 -4.78
N GLU A 211 24.06 20.61 -6.04
CA GLU A 211 23.61 19.88 -7.22
C GLU A 211 24.13 18.43 -7.21
N ARG A 212 25.35 18.18 -6.72
CA ARG A 212 25.82 16.81 -6.49
C ARG A 212 25.00 16.05 -5.46
N GLN A 213 24.51 16.71 -4.41
CA GLN A 213 23.59 16.09 -3.44
C GLN A 213 22.24 15.79 -4.08
N VAL A 214 21.74 16.70 -4.93
CA VAL A 214 20.52 16.45 -5.73
C VAL A 214 20.68 15.19 -6.57
N GLU A 215 21.75 15.07 -7.37
CA GLU A 215 21.98 13.89 -8.21
C GLU A 215 22.16 12.60 -7.39
N ARG A 216 22.90 12.66 -6.27
CA ARG A 216 23.08 11.51 -5.37
C ARG A 216 21.74 11.00 -4.83
N LEU A 217 20.84 11.90 -4.45
CA LEU A 217 19.54 11.54 -3.90
C LEU A 217 18.54 11.10 -4.97
N LEU A 218 18.55 11.73 -6.15
CA LEU A 218 17.72 11.32 -7.30
C LEU A 218 18.12 9.95 -7.88
N THR A 219 19.38 9.55 -7.73
CA THR A 219 19.88 8.22 -8.14
C THR A 219 19.80 7.15 -7.05
N SER A 220 19.36 7.53 -5.85
CA SER A 220 19.13 6.57 -4.77
C SER A 220 18.01 5.58 -5.12
N ALA A 221 18.18 4.31 -4.77
CA ALA A 221 17.13 3.30 -4.91
C ALA A 221 15.89 3.60 -4.03
N HIS A 222 16.03 4.49 -3.03
CA HIS A 222 14.95 4.92 -2.15
C HIS A 222 14.15 6.11 -2.70
N HIS A 223 14.57 6.68 -3.83
CA HIS A 223 13.85 7.78 -4.48
C HIS A 223 12.46 7.34 -4.98
N GLY A 224 12.40 6.19 -5.65
CA GLY A 224 11.15 5.60 -6.14
C GLY A 224 10.18 5.23 -5.02
N GLU A 225 10.68 4.76 -3.88
CA GLU A 225 9.85 4.48 -2.69
C GLU A 225 9.21 5.77 -2.13
N ARG A 226 9.94 6.89 -2.12
CA ARG A 226 9.41 8.20 -1.69
C ARG A 226 8.33 8.73 -2.62
N LEU A 227 8.54 8.62 -3.93
CA LEU A 227 7.57 9.06 -4.93
C LEU A 227 6.35 8.13 -5.00
N ALA A 228 6.54 6.83 -4.77
CA ALA A 228 5.46 5.85 -4.80
C ALA A 228 4.34 6.17 -3.80
N VAL A 229 4.64 6.69 -2.61
CA VAL A 229 3.62 6.97 -1.58
C VAL A 229 2.48 7.85 -2.11
N TRP A 230 2.79 8.93 -2.84
CA TRP A 230 1.77 9.77 -3.46
C TRP A 230 0.93 8.95 -4.45
N TRP A 231 1.58 8.23 -5.37
CA TRP A 231 0.88 7.52 -6.42
C TRP A 231 0.00 6.39 -5.87
N LEU A 232 0.45 5.71 -4.82
CA LEU A 232 -0.29 4.63 -4.18
C LEU A 232 -1.57 5.12 -3.50
N ASP A 233 -1.62 6.39 -3.06
CA ASP A 233 -2.85 7.00 -2.57
C ASP A 233 -3.84 7.31 -3.71
N LEU A 234 -3.35 7.81 -4.84
CA LEU A 234 -4.17 8.01 -6.05
C LEU A 234 -4.72 6.69 -6.60
N ALA A 235 -3.85 5.67 -6.68
CA ALA A 235 -4.21 4.35 -7.17
C ALA A 235 -5.05 3.55 -6.17
N ARG A 236 -5.16 4.01 -4.91
CA ARG A 236 -5.81 3.31 -3.79
C ARG A 236 -5.21 1.93 -3.54
N PHE A 237 -3.89 1.84 -3.57
CA PHE A 237 -3.19 0.59 -3.31
C PHE A 237 -3.55 0.06 -1.92
N SER A 238 -4.09 -1.14 -1.83
CA SER A 238 -4.39 -1.76 -0.54
C SER A 238 -4.09 -3.25 -0.60
N ASP A 239 -3.65 -3.83 0.50
CA ASP A 239 -3.43 -5.28 0.60
C ASP A 239 -4.76 -6.04 0.72
N THR A 240 -5.85 -5.33 1.00
CA THR A 240 -7.20 -5.88 1.06
C THR A 240 -8.19 -5.21 0.12
N VAL A 241 -9.22 -5.98 -0.26
CA VAL A 241 -10.46 -5.45 -0.85
C VAL A 241 -11.32 -4.78 0.24
N GLY A 242 -12.51 -4.27 -0.11
CA GLY A 242 -13.39 -3.54 0.81
C GLY A 242 -14.85 -4.04 0.81
N PHE A 243 -15.80 -3.15 1.12
CA PHE A 243 -17.27 -3.32 1.21
C PHE A 243 -17.79 -4.15 2.38
N HIS A 244 -17.22 -5.32 2.63
CA HIS A 244 -17.73 -6.23 3.65
C HIS A 244 -16.60 -6.89 4.46
N GLY A 245 -16.00 -7.95 3.94
CA GLY A 245 -15.07 -8.80 4.72
C GLY A 245 -13.59 -8.50 4.50
N ASP A 246 -13.25 -7.44 3.76
CA ASP A 246 -11.89 -6.88 3.72
C ASP A 246 -10.81 -7.94 3.38
N GLN A 247 -11.12 -8.90 2.50
CA GLN A 247 -10.25 -10.05 2.16
C GLN A 247 -8.93 -9.61 1.51
N ASN A 248 -7.86 -10.36 1.76
CA ASN A 248 -6.56 -10.04 1.14
C ASN A 248 -6.61 -10.21 -0.38
N GLN A 249 -5.86 -9.37 -1.08
CA GLN A 249 -5.63 -9.45 -2.51
C GLN A 249 -4.14 -9.51 -2.80
N ARG A 250 -3.75 -10.33 -3.78
CA ARG A 250 -2.34 -10.50 -4.17
C ARG A 250 -1.96 -9.40 -5.15
N ILE A 251 -1.44 -8.29 -4.63
CA ILE A 251 -1.24 -7.08 -5.43
C ILE A 251 0.06 -6.33 -5.18
N PHE A 252 0.89 -6.76 -4.22
CA PHE A 252 2.16 -6.09 -3.93
C PHE A 252 3.08 -5.90 -5.16
N PRO A 253 3.09 -6.77 -6.20
CA PRO A 253 3.92 -6.53 -7.38
C PRO A 253 3.54 -5.25 -8.15
N TYR A 254 2.30 -4.76 -8.04
CA TYR A 254 1.91 -3.45 -8.56
C TYR A 254 2.66 -2.31 -7.86
N ARG A 255 2.76 -2.35 -6.53
CA ARG A 255 3.52 -1.36 -5.76
C ARG A 255 5.00 -1.40 -6.15
N ASP A 256 5.55 -2.60 -6.30
CA ASP A 256 6.94 -2.78 -6.71
C ASP A 256 7.19 -2.25 -8.14
N TYR A 257 6.23 -2.44 -9.05
CA TYR A 257 6.24 -1.81 -10.38
C TYR A 257 6.27 -0.28 -10.28
N VAL A 258 5.43 0.35 -9.45
CA VAL A 258 5.42 1.81 -9.27
C VAL A 258 6.78 2.32 -8.76
N ILE A 259 7.35 1.64 -7.77
CA ILE A 259 8.67 1.98 -7.21
C ILE A 259 9.76 1.85 -8.30
N ALA A 260 9.76 0.74 -9.04
CA ALA A 260 10.73 0.49 -10.11
C ALA A 260 10.59 1.51 -11.26
N ALA A 261 9.37 1.84 -11.66
CA ALA A 261 9.09 2.83 -12.70
C ALA A 261 9.66 4.21 -12.33
N PHE A 262 9.48 4.67 -11.09
CA PHE A 262 10.05 5.95 -10.65
C PHE A 262 11.57 5.91 -10.49
N ASN A 263 12.14 4.82 -9.98
CA ASN A 263 13.59 4.65 -9.90
C ASN A 263 14.26 4.64 -11.28
N ALA A 264 13.61 4.02 -12.28
CA ALA A 264 14.06 4.01 -13.66
C ALA A 264 13.79 5.32 -14.41
N ASN A 265 13.13 6.30 -13.77
CA ASN A 265 12.61 7.50 -14.42
C ASN A 265 11.77 7.18 -15.68
N LYS A 266 10.90 6.17 -15.58
CA LYS A 266 9.97 5.82 -16.67
C LYS A 266 9.16 7.07 -17.02
N ARG A 267 9.17 7.43 -18.30
CA ARG A 267 8.41 8.59 -18.79
C ARG A 267 6.95 8.47 -18.35
N PHE A 268 6.39 9.56 -17.82
CA PHE A 268 5.07 9.53 -17.21
C PHE A 268 3.95 9.23 -18.23
N ASP A 269 4.17 9.52 -19.52
CA ASP A 269 3.25 9.10 -20.59
C ASP A 269 3.18 7.59 -20.76
N ARG A 270 4.34 6.90 -20.76
CA ARG A 270 4.43 5.44 -20.78
C ARG A 270 3.85 4.84 -19.53
N PHE A 271 4.19 5.39 -18.36
CA PHE A 271 3.60 4.97 -17.09
C PHE A 271 2.06 5.07 -17.14
N THR A 272 1.50 6.17 -17.63
CA THR A 272 0.04 6.34 -17.79
C THR A 272 -0.58 5.30 -18.73
N ILE A 273 0.04 5.05 -19.89
CA ILE A 273 -0.43 4.05 -20.85
C ILE A 273 -0.44 2.65 -20.23
N GLU A 274 0.63 2.27 -19.53
CA GLU A 274 0.75 0.96 -18.90
C GLU A 274 -0.28 0.77 -17.77
N GLN A 275 -0.54 1.83 -16.97
CA GLN A 275 -1.54 1.80 -15.89
C GLN A 275 -2.96 1.51 -16.39
N LEU A 276 -3.37 2.15 -17.49
CA LEU A 276 -4.76 2.05 -17.99
C LEU A 276 -4.95 0.91 -19.01
N ALA A 277 -3.93 0.63 -19.81
CA ALA A 277 -4.05 -0.19 -21.02
C ALA A 277 -2.81 -1.06 -21.32
N GLY A 278 -1.96 -1.34 -20.33
CA GLY A 278 -0.79 -2.19 -20.51
C GLY A 278 -1.12 -3.59 -21.04
N ASP A 279 -2.32 -4.11 -20.78
CA ASP A 279 -2.83 -5.40 -21.28
C ASP A 279 -3.30 -5.33 -22.75
N LEU A 280 -3.53 -4.12 -23.28
CA LEU A 280 -3.95 -3.88 -24.66
C LEU A 280 -2.78 -3.50 -25.59
N LEU A 281 -1.56 -3.40 -25.05
CA LEU A 281 -0.37 -3.18 -25.87
C LEU A 281 -0.08 -4.43 -26.72
N PRO A 282 0.50 -4.28 -27.93
CA PRO A 282 0.96 -5.43 -28.71
C PRO A 282 1.96 -6.27 -27.90
N GLU A 283 1.71 -7.57 -27.79
CA GLU A 283 2.57 -8.53 -27.06
C GLU A 283 2.96 -8.04 -25.66
N PRO A 284 1.97 -7.81 -24.77
CA PRO A 284 2.21 -7.07 -23.55
C PRO A 284 3.08 -7.88 -22.59
N THR A 285 4.18 -7.25 -22.14
CA THR A 285 5.10 -7.83 -21.16
C THR A 285 4.41 -8.07 -19.81
N VAL A 286 4.98 -8.94 -18.99
CA VAL A 286 4.44 -9.20 -17.63
C VAL A 286 4.38 -7.91 -16.80
N GLU A 287 5.40 -7.04 -16.89
CA GLU A 287 5.42 -5.75 -16.22
C GLU A 287 4.25 -4.85 -16.63
N GLN A 288 3.98 -4.75 -17.95
CA GLN A 288 2.87 -3.97 -18.47
C GLN A 288 1.52 -4.53 -18.04
N ARG A 289 1.37 -5.85 -17.93
CA ARG A 289 0.17 -6.48 -17.36
C ARG A 289 0.03 -6.15 -15.88
N VAL A 290 1.11 -6.21 -15.09
CA VAL A 290 1.11 -5.83 -13.66
C VAL A 290 0.68 -4.38 -13.47
N ALA A 291 1.15 -3.46 -14.31
CA ALA A 291 0.76 -2.04 -14.27
C ALA A 291 -0.76 -1.84 -14.38
N THR A 292 -1.47 -2.70 -15.11
CA THR A 292 -2.93 -2.62 -15.22
C THR A 292 -3.68 -3.01 -13.95
N GLY A 293 -2.99 -3.48 -12.91
CA GLY A 293 -3.57 -3.68 -11.58
C GLY A 293 -4.29 -2.42 -11.06
N TYR A 294 -3.92 -1.23 -11.53
CA TYR A 294 -4.64 0.03 -11.26
C TYR A 294 -6.16 -0.05 -11.48
N ASN A 295 -6.59 -0.63 -12.60
CA ASN A 295 -8.03 -0.75 -12.91
C ASN A 295 -8.77 -1.72 -11.98
N ARG A 296 -8.04 -2.44 -11.13
CA ARG A 296 -8.53 -3.47 -10.23
C ARG A 296 -8.36 -3.12 -8.75
N LEU A 297 -7.78 -1.95 -8.44
CA LEU A 297 -7.61 -1.42 -7.09
C LEU A 297 -8.86 -0.66 -6.57
N ASN A 298 -10.00 -0.79 -7.24
CA ASN A 298 -11.29 -0.42 -6.67
C ASN A 298 -11.70 -1.43 -5.58
N MET A 299 -12.61 -1.05 -4.68
CA MET A 299 -13.21 -2.00 -3.74
C MET A 299 -14.00 -3.07 -4.52
N MET A 300 -13.91 -4.32 -4.08
CA MET A 300 -14.61 -5.48 -4.65
C MET A 300 -15.38 -6.21 -3.55
N THR A 301 -16.52 -6.84 -3.88
CA THR A 301 -17.34 -7.57 -2.91
C THR A 301 -17.33 -9.08 -3.11
N ARG A 302 -17.46 -9.78 -1.98
CA ARG A 302 -17.84 -11.19 -1.86
C ARG A 302 -19.03 -11.36 -0.93
N GLU A 303 -19.83 -10.32 -0.75
CA GLU A 303 -20.97 -10.35 0.16
C GLU A 303 -22.06 -11.27 -0.39
N GLY A 304 -22.55 -12.19 0.44
CA GLY A 304 -23.69 -13.03 0.11
C GLY A 304 -24.98 -12.21 0.03
N GLY A 305 -25.76 -12.39 -1.04
CA GLY A 305 -27.00 -11.64 -1.28
C GLY A 305 -26.81 -10.30 -2.00
N ALA A 306 -25.57 -9.89 -2.26
CA ALA A 306 -25.25 -8.73 -3.10
C ALA A 306 -25.81 -8.89 -4.53
N GLN A 307 -26.32 -7.79 -5.09
CA GLN A 307 -26.84 -7.75 -6.46
C GLN A 307 -25.69 -7.47 -7.45
N PRO A 308 -25.34 -8.40 -8.36
CA PRO A 308 -24.17 -8.22 -9.23
C PRO A 308 -24.20 -6.94 -10.07
N ALA A 309 -25.38 -6.54 -10.57
CA ALA A 309 -25.54 -5.35 -11.40
C ALA A 309 -25.21 -4.04 -10.64
N GLU A 310 -25.60 -3.95 -9.37
CA GLU A 310 -25.27 -2.80 -8.51
C GLU A 310 -23.76 -2.61 -8.40
N TYR A 311 -23.03 -3.70 -8.14
CA TYR A 311 -21.60 -3.65 -7.95
C TYR A 311 -20.83 -3.40 -9.25
N LEU A 312 -21.30 -3.93 -10.39
CA LEU A 312 -20.74 -3.58 -11.70
C LEU A 312 -20.89 -2.08 -12.00
N ALA A 313 -22.04 -1.49 -11.65
CA ALA A 313 -22.26 -0.04 -11.77
C ALA A 313 -21.30 0.74 -10.85
N LYS A 314 -21.19 0.35 -9.57
CA LYS A 314 -20.25 0.93 -8.61
C LYS A 314 -18.80 0.87 -9.10
N TYR A 315 -18.33 -0.27 -9.59
CA TYR A 315 -16.95 -0.44 -10.09
C TYR A 315 -16.65 0.45 -11.29
N GLY A 316 -17.60 0.57 -12.23
CA GLY A 316 -17.44 1.45 -13.38
C GLY A 316 -17.42 2.93 -12.98
N ALA A 317 -18.34 3.36 -12.12
CA ALA A 317 -18.38 4.72 -11.59
C ALA A 317 -17.10 5.08 -10.81
N GLU A 318 -16.58 4.13 -10.04
CA GLU A 318 -15.32 4.26 -9.32
C GLU A 318 -14.15 4.52 -10.30
N ARG A 319 -14.03 3.77 -11.40
CA ARG A 319 -12.96 4.00 -12.39
C ARG A 319 -13.03 5.39 -13.04
N VAL A 320 -14.23 5.92 -13.26
CA VAL A 320 -14.39 7.30 -13.75
C VAL A 320 -13.86 8.30 -12.73
N ARG A 321 -14.29 8.20 -11.47
CA ARG A 321 -13.80 9.08 -10.38
C ARG A 321 -12.29 8.96 -10.20
N SER A 322 -11.78 7.73 -10.24
CA SER A 322 -10.36 7.42 -10.18
C SER A 322 -9.55 8.16 -11.23
N VAL A 323 -9.92 8.01 -12.50
CA VAL A 323 -9.19 8.56 -13.63
C VAL A 323 -9.29 10.08 -13.66
N ALA A 324 -10.48 10.61 -13.38
CA ALA A 324 -10.70 12.04 -13.29
C ALA A 324 -9.87 12.67 -12.17
N ALA A 325 -9.83 12.07 -10.98
CA ALA A 325 -8.98 12.53 -9.91
C ALA A 325 -7.49 12.37 -10.26
N ALA A 326 -7.04 11.19 -10.69
CA ALA A 326 -5.63 10.88 -10.89
C ALA A 326 -4.98 11.67 -12.04
N TRP A 327 -5.64 11.85 -13.18
CA TRP A 327 -5.06 12.56 -14.31
C TRP A 327 -5.67 13.93 -14.58
N PHE A 328 -6.97 14.13 -14.40
CA PHE A 328 -7.58 15.44 -14.69
C PHE A 328 -7.49 16.39 -13.49
N GLY A 329 -7.36 15.88 -12.26
CA GLY A 329 -7.53 16.69 -11.06
C GLY A 329 -8.87 17.40 -11.11
N SER A 330 -9.96 16.64 -11.29
CA SER A 330 -11.32 17.17 -11.38
C SER A 330 -12.33 16.17 -10.80
N THR A 331 -13.37 16.68 -10.16
CA THR A 331 -14.38 15.87 -9.46
C THR A 331 -15.56 15.51 -10.36
N PHE A 332 -15.47 14.35 -11.03
CA PHE A 332 -16.56 13.87 -11.91
C PHE A 332 -17.74 13.25 -11.14
N GLY A 333 -17.62 13.02 -9.83
CA GLY A 333 -18.57 12.22 -9.04
C GLY A 333 -20.02 12.69 -9.12
N CYS A 334 -20.29 14.01 -9.11
CA CYS A 334 -21.67 14.51 -9.21
C CYS A 334 -22.34 14.14 -10.54
N ALA A 335 -21.55 14.03 -11.61
CA ALA A 335 -22.01 13.71 -12.97
C ALA A 335 -22.58 12.28 -13.10
N GLU A 336 -22.44 11.43 -12.08
CA GLU A 336 -23.07 10.10 -12.05
C GLU A 336 -24.60 10.20 -12.01
N CYS A 337 -25.16 11.14 -11.23
CA CYS A 337 -26.60 11.24 -11.01
C CYS A 337 -27.27 12.43 -11.72
N HIS A 338 -26.52 13.48 -12.00
CA HIS A 338 -26.99 14.67 -12.71
C HIS A 338 -25.81 15.43 -13.30
N ASP A 339 -26.05 16.20 -14.36
CA ASP A 339 -25.09 17.15 -14.91
C ASP A 339 -24.38 17.97 -13.81
N HIS A 340 -23.05 18.09 -13.88
CA HIS A 340 -22.25 18.72 -12.82
C HIS A 340 -22.70 20.17 -12.59
N LYS A 341 -22.80 20.57 -11.32
CA LYS A 341 -23.45 21.83 -10.95
C LYS A 341 -22.69 23.08 -11.42
N PHE A 342 -21.36 23.00 -11.49
CA PHE A 342 -20.48 24.16 -11.71
C PHE A 342 -19.53 24.03 -12.89
N ASP A 343 -19.32 22.81 -13.39
CA ASP A 343 -18.35 22.52 -14.43
C ASP A 343 -19.10 21.94 -15.63
N PRO A 344 -18.58 22.10 -16.86
CA PRO A 344 -19.25 21.65 -18.08
C PRO A 344 -19.16 20.13 -18.28
N ILE A 345 -19.34 19.36 -17.22
CA ILE A 345 -19.31 17.89 -17.19
C ILE A 345 -20.75 17.39 -17.20
N THR A 346 -21.17 16.76 -18.29
CA THR A 346 -22.51 16.18 -18.40
C THR A 346 -22.56 14.76 -17.86
N MET A 347 -23.76 14.25 -17.54
CA MET A 347 -23.93 12.82 -17.28
C MET A 347 -23.45 11.97 -18.46
N ARG A 348 -23.68 12.42 -19.69
CA ARG A 348 -23.21 11.72 -20.89
C ARG A 348 -21.68 11.60 -20.89
N ASP A 349 -20.95 12.63 -20.48
CA ASP A 349 -19.48 12.57 -20.37
C ASP A 349 -19.04 11.52 -19.35
N PHE A 350 -19.71 11.46 -18.18
CA PHE A 350 -19.42 10.47 -17.14
C PHE A 350 -19.57 9.04 -17.67
N TYR A 351 -20.72 8.70 -18.23
CA TYR A 351 -21.00 7.33 -18.71
C TYR A 351 -20.23 6.98 -20.00
N SER A 352 -19.92 7.96 -20.86
CA SER A 352 -19.05 7.72 -22.03
C SER A 352 -17.60 7.49 -21.63
N LEU A 353 -17.12 8.14 -20.56
CA LEU A 353 -15.82 7.84 -19.97
C LEU A 353 -15.81 6.47 -19.29
N GLN A 354 -16.88 6.11 -18.57
CA GLN A 354 -17.06 4.77 -17.99
C GLN A 354 -16.99 3.67 -19.06
N ALA A 355 -17.55 3.92 -20.25
CA ALA A 355 -17.57 2.96 -21.34
C ALA A 355 -16.16 2.54 -21.80
N PHE A 356 -15.11 3.34 -21.60
CA PHE A 356 -13.74 2.87 -21.88
C PHE A 356 -13.37 1.62 -21.09
N PHE A 357 -13.88 1.45 -19.86
CA PHE A 357 -13.53 0.35 -18.95
C PHE A 357 -14.51 -0.82 -19.01
N ALA A 358 -15.47 -0.80 -19.92
CA ALA A 358 -16.49 -1.83 -20.01
C ALA A 358 -15.93 -3.20 -20.44
N ASP A 359 -14.73 -3.22 -21.02
CA ASP A 359 -13.99 -4.43 -21.44
C ASP A 359 -13.23 -5.10 -20.28
N VAL A 360 -13.13 -4.48 -19.11
CA VAL A 360 -12.40 -5.06 -17.97
C VAL A 360 -13.13 -6.31 -17.48
N LYS A 361 -12.48 -7.48 -17.58
CA LYS A 361 -13.02 -8.74 -17.04
C LYS A 361 -13.15 -8.66 -15.52
N GLN A 362 -14.39 -8.70 -15.06
CA GLN A 362 -14.76 -8.57 -13.64
C GLN A 362 -16.14 -9.18 -13.39
N TRP A 363 -16.49 -9.35 -12.13
CA TRP A 363 -17.79 -9.86 -11.71
C TRP A 363 -18.36 -8.96 -10.63
N GLY A 364 -19.68 -8.75 -10.63
CA GLY A 364 -20.33 -7.95 -9.58
C GLY A 364 -20.05 -8.51 -8.18
N VAL A 365 -20.10 -9.83 -8.03
CA VAL A 365 -19.77 -10.55 -6.79
C VAL A 365 -18.71 -11.61 -7.08
N TYR A 366 -17.59 -11.59 -6.34
CA TYR A 366 -16.42 -12.45 -6.54
C TYR A 366 -16.52 -13.81 -5.82
N ALA A 367 -17.66 -14.47 -5.90
CA ALA A 367 -17.91 -15.79 -5.34
C ALA A 367 -19.00 -16.55 -6.13
N ASP A 368 -18.98 -17.88 -6.08
CA ASP A 368 -20.08 -18.73 -6.57
C ASP A 368 -20.97 -19.16 -5.41
N TYR A 369 -22.11 -18.47 -5.25
CA TYR A 369 -23.11 -18.86 -4.26
C TYR A 369 -24.15 -19.79 -4.86
N GLY A 370 -24.63 -20.76 -4.09
CA GLY A 370 -25.65 -21.70 -4.54
C GLY A 370 -26.94 -21.03 -5.05
N TYR A 371 -27.28 -19.85 -4.53
CA TYR A 371 -28.45 -19.04 -4.90
C TYR A 371 -28.15 -17.93 -5.93
N THR A 372 -26.87 -17.63 -6.20
CA THR A 372 -26.44 -16.68 -7.23
C THR A 372 -25.25 -17.30 -7.96
N ARG A 373 -25.58 -18.29 -8.80
CA ARG A 373 -24.57 -19.12 -9.47
C ARG A 373 -23.74 -18.29 -10.44
N ASN A 374 -22.42 -18.44 -10.37
CA ASN A 374 -21.49 -17.87 -11.33
C ASN A 374 -20.52 -18.97 -11.83
N PRO A 375 -20.75 -19.51 -13.04
CA PRO A 375 -19.94 -20.60 -13.59
C PRO A 375 -18.45 -20.28 -13.69
N ASP A 376 -18.09 -19.02 -13.98
CA ASP A 376 -16.69 -18.57 -14.10
C ASP A 376 -15.94 -18.62 -12.76
N LEU A 377 -16.69 -18.57 -11.66
CA LEU A 377 -16.17 -18.56 -10.29
C LEU A 377 -16.51 -19.85 -9.54
N ALA A 378 -16.83 -20.94 -10.24
CA ALA A 378 -17.18 -22.21 -9.62
C ALA A 378 -16.10 -22.67 -8.62
N GLY A 379 -16.46 -22.76 -7.34
CA GLY A 379 -15.54 -23.13 -6.25
C GLY A 379 -14.73 -22.00 -5.63
N PHE A 380 -14.85 -20.75 -6.12
CA PHE A 380 -14.27 -19.58 -5.48
C PHE A 380 -15.10 -19.17 -4.26
N ASN A 381 -14.43 -19.14 -3.11
CA ASN A 381 -14.99 -18.73 -1.81
C ASN A 381 -14.08 -17.66 -1.16
N ASN A 382 -14.31 -17.34 0.11
CA ASN A 382 -13.55 -16.31 0.83
C ASN A 382 -12.04 -16.56 0.92
N ASP A 383 -11.58 -17.80 0.81
CA ASP A 383 -10.17 -18.15 0.88
C ASP A 383 -9.43 -17.94 -0.45
N TYR A 384 -10.14 -17.95 -1.58
CA TYR A 384 -9.51 -17.85 -2.90
C TYR A 384 -9.01 -16.42 -3.19
N PRO A 385 -7.99 -16.27 -4.05
CA PRO A 385 -7.56 -14.96 -4.52
C PRO A 385 -8.57 -14.35 -5.52
N PHE A 386 -8.32 -13.12 -5.98
CA PHE A 386 -9.23 -12.34 -6.84
C PHE A 386 -8.77 -12.35 -8.31
N PRO A 387 -9.36 -13.18 -9.20
CA PRO A 387 -8.92 -13.30 -10.60
C PRO A 387 -9.33 -12.07 -11.43
N PRO A 388 -8.69 -11.81 -12.60
CA PRO A 388 -7.56 -12.54 -13.15
C PRO A 388 -6.23 -12.11 -12.53
N GLU A 389 -5.28 -13.03 -12.52
CA GLU A 389 -3.95 -12.84 -11.94
C GLU A 389 -2.89 -13.46 -12.84
N VAL A 390 -1.67 -12.94 -12.77
CA VAL A 390 -0.49 -13.51 -13.42
C VAL A 390 0.58 -13.79 -12.39
N GLU A 391 1.39 -14.81 -12.65
CA GLU A 391 2.60 -15.07 -11.87
C GLU A 391 3.74 -14.20 -12.40
N VAL A 392 4.51 -13.63 -11.48
CA VAL A 392 5.61 -12.71 -11.77
C VAL A 392 6.85 -13.14 -11.02
N VAL A 393 8.02 -12.90 -11.63
CA VAL A 393 9.30 -13.04 -10.94
C VAL A 393 9.48 -11.85 -10.01
N SER A 394 9.75 -12.11 -8.73
CA SER A 394 9.99 -11.08 -7.72
C SER A 394 11.48 -11.01 -7.36
N PRO A 395 12.18 -9.90 -7.66
CA PRO A 395 13.58 -9.73 -7.27
C PRO A 395 13.81 -9.89 -5.75
N TYR A 396 12.85 -9.42 -4.94
CA TYR A 396 12.86 -9.60 -3.49
C TYR A 396 12.83 -11.08 -3.11
N LEU A 397 11.86 -11.84 -3.62
CA LEU A 397 11.73 -13.25 -3.27
C LEU A 397 12.90 -14.08 -3.81
N GLN A 398 13.45 -13.77 -4.98
CA GLN A 398 14.66 -14.42 -5.49
C GLN A 398 15.88 -14.16 -4.61
N ALA A 399 16.04 -12.94 -4.08
CA ALA A 399 17.13 -12.63 -3.16
C ALA A 399 16.97 -13.40 -1.85
N ARG A 400 15.76 -13.44 -1.30
CA ARG A 400 15.41 -14.22 -0.11
C ARG A 400 15.60 -15.73 -0.34
N GLN A 401 15.25 -16.25 -1.51
CA GLN A 401 15.45 -17.64 -1.89
C GLN A 401 16.93 -18.01 -1.88
N ARG A 402 17.78 -17.24 -2.58
CA ARG A 402 19.24 -17.46 -2.59
C ARG A 402 19.83 -17.40 -1.18
N ALA A 403 19.36 -16.47 -0.34
CA ALA A 403 19.81 -16.35 1.04
C ALA A 403 19.38 -17.57 1.88
N ALA A 404 18.15 -18.06 1.71
CA ALA A 404 17.63 -19.24 2.38
C ALA A 404 18.35 -20.53 1.94
N GLU A 405 18.62 -20.69 0.64
CA GLU A 405 19.40 -21.80 0.08
C GLU A 405 20.83 -21.80 0.63
N ALA A 406 21.49 -20.64 0.66
CA ALA A 406 22.82 -20.51 1.25
C ALA A 406 22.82 -20.80 2.76
N ALA A 407 21.76 -20.41 3.48
CA ALA A 407 21.61 -20.73 4.90
C ALA A 407 21.39 -22.22 5.14
N LEU A 408 20.55 -22.88 4.34
CA LEU A 408 20.34 -24.33 4.36
C LEU A 408 21.65 -25.08 4.08
N GLY A 409 22.41 -24.66 3.06
CA GLY A 409 23.71 -25.26 2.74
C GLY A 409 24.72 -25.14 3.88
N ARG A 410 24.86 -23.95 4.50
CA ARG A 410 25.73 -23.76 5.67
C ARG A 410 25.30 -24.64 6.86
N HIS A 411 24.00 -24.67 7.14
CA HIS A 411 23.44 -25.47 8.23
C HIS A 411 23.66 -26.98 8.01
N ARG A 412 23.51 -27.47 6.78
CA ARG A 412 23.83 -28.87 6.42
C ARG A 412 25.30 -29.23 6.68
N ALA A 413 26.23 -28.35 6.29
CA ALA A 413 27.65 -28.56 6.55
C ALA A 413 27.99 -28.52 8.06
N GLU A 414 27.32 -27.67 8.83
CA GLU A 414 27.43 -27.64 10.30
C GLU A 414 26.90 -28.94 10.92
N MET A 415 25.73 -29.40 10.50
CA MET A 415 25.15 -30.68 10.93
C MET A 415 26.09 -31.85 10.66
N GLN A 416 26.76 -31.87 9.50
CA GLN A 416 27.75 -32.90 9.18
C GLN A 416 28.98 -32.83 10.09
N ARG A 417 29.51 -31.63 10.36
CA ARG A 417 30.65 -31.44 11.27
C ARG A 417 30.37 -31.83 12.71
N GLU A 418 29.15 -31.57 13.18
CA GLU A 418 28.73 -31.87 14.56
C GLU A 418 28.23 -33.30 14.75
N ALA A 419 27.96 -34.02 13.65
CA ALA A 419 27.52 -35.40 13.72
C ALA A 419 28.65 -36.33 14.22
N PRO A 420 28.45 -37.10 15.30
CA PRO A 420 29.45 -38.04 15.78
C PRO A 420 29.65 -39.20 14.80
N GLU A 421 30.77 -39.22 14.10
CA GLU A 421 31.07 -40.21 13.04
C GLU A 421 30.81 -41.67 13.45
N PRO A 422 31.19 -42.14 14.66
CA PRO A 422 30.88 -43.51 15.10
C PRO A 422 29.38 -43.81 15.19
N GLN A 423 28.57 -42.84 15.62
CA GLN A 423 27.11 -43.01 15.74
C GLN A 423 26.44 -42.99 14.37
N VAL A 424 26.90 -42.11 13.47
CA VAL A 424 26.43 -42.05 12.08
C VAL A 424 26.76 -43.36 11.35
N ALA A 425 27.99 -43.86 11.51
CA ALA A 425 28.43 -45.12 10.90
C ALA A 425 27.63 -46.33 11.44
N ALA A 426 27.42 -46.41 12.75
CA ALA A 426 26.62 -47.47 13.36
C ALA A 426 25.16 -47.44 12.88
N TRP A 427 24.56 -46.25 12.81
CA TRP A 427 23.22 -46.09 12.28
C TRP A 427 23.14 -46.45 10.79
N ALA A 428 24.11 -46.03 9.97
CA ALA A 428 24.15 -46.36 8.55
C ALA A 428 24.29 -47.87 8.30
N ALA A 429 25.07 -48.58 9.14
CA ALA A 429 25.17 -50.03 9.09
C ALA A 429 23.83 -50.72 9.41
N ALA A 430 23.12 -50.26 10.45
CA ALA A 430 21.79 -50.77 10.80
C ALA A 430 20.74 -50.43 9.72
N ALA A 431 20.83 -49.25 9.12
CA ALA A 431 20.00 -48.83 8.00
C ALA A 431 20.21 -49.74 6.78
N ARG A 432 21.47 -50.06 6.45
CA ARG A 432 21.83 -50.97 5.35
C ARG A 432 21.21 -52.36 5.54
N GLU A 433 21.22 -52.90 6.76
CA GLU A 433 20.58 -54.18 7.06
C GLU A 433 19.07 -54.12 6.80
N ARG A 434 18.39 -53.08 7.29
CA ARG A 434 16.94 -52.86 7.04
C ARG A 434 16.61 -52.69 5.55
N LEU A 435 17.48 -52.05 4.78
CA LEU A 435 17.31 -51.89 3.34
C LEU A 435 17.39 -53.21 2.56
N THR A 436 17.95 -54.29 3.13
CA THR A 436 17.90 -55.61 2.46
C THR A 436 16.47 -56.15 2.36
N ALA A 437 15.64 -55.92 3.38
CA ALA A 437 14.22 -56.28 3.40
C ALA A 437 13.36 -55.27 2.61
N HIS A 438 13.75 -53.99 2.62
CA HIS A 438 13.03 -52.90 1.96
C HIS A 438 13.96 -52.01 1.13
N PRO A 439 14.40 -52.43 -0.07
CA PRO A 439 15.42 -51.72 -0.86
C PRO A 439 15.06 -50.28 -1.23
N GLY A 440 13.76 -49.97 -1.35
CA GLY A 440 13.27 -48.62 -1.61
C GLY A 440 13.17 -47.71 -0.38
N GLY A 441 13.57 -48.18 0.81
CA GLY A 441 13.46 -47.43 2.07
C GLY A 441 12.04 -47.29 2.62
N TRP A 442 11.03 -47.83 1.93
CA TRP A 442 9.62 -47.81 2.33
C TRP A 442 9.13 -49.22 2.63
N GLN A 443 8.62 -49.42 3.85
CA GLN A 443 7.88 -50.61 4.24
C GLN A 443 6.40 -50.41 3.93
N ARG A 444 5.75 -51.46 3.43
CA ARG A 444 4.32 -51.45 3.09
C ARG A 444 3.61 -52.57 3.87
N PRO A 445 3.25 -52.33 5.15
CA PRO A 445 2.55 -53.33 5.95
C PRO A 445 1.17 -53.64 5.37
N THR A 446 0.68 -54.87 5.58
CA THR A 446 -0.69 -55.24 5.22
C THR A 446 -1.68 -54.41 6.04
N PRO A 447 -2.56 -53.61 5.40
CA PRO A 447 -3.51 -52.78 6.12
C PRO A 447 -4.73 -53.59 6.58
N THR A 448 -5.34 -53.13 7.67
CA THR A 448 -6.77 -53.33 7.95
C THR A 448 -7.46 -51.97 7.89
N ALA A 449 -8.73 -51.90 7.52
CA ALA A 449 -9.40 -50.62 7.33
C ALA A 449 -10.87 -50.64 7.72
N ALA A 450 -11.37 -49.49 8.18
CA ALA A 450 -12.77 -49.28 8.52
C ALA A 450 -13.17 -47.82 8.25
N VAL A 451 -14.45 -47.60 7.92
CA VAL A 451 -15.04 -46.26 7.87
C VAL A 451 -15.52 -45.88 9.27
N LEU A 452 -15.19 -44.67 9.71
CA LEU A 452 -15.60 -44.12 11.00
C LEU A 452 -16.63 -43.00 10.82
N ARG A 453 -17.55 -42.87 11.77
CA ARG A 453 -18.38 -41.68 11.99
C ARG A 453 -18.30 -41.30 13.46
N ALA A 454 -17.94 -40.05 13.78
CA ALA A 454 -17.73 -39.60 15.15
C ALA A 454 -16.79 -40.54 15.96
N ASN A 455 -15.67 -40.95 15.34
CA ASN A 455 -14.68 -41.89 15.88
C ASN A 455 -15.17 -43.31 16.19
N LYS A 456 -16.37 -43.69 15.73
CA LYS A 456 -16.89 -45.06 15.88
C LYS A 456 -16.96 -45.75 14.52
N PRO A 457 -16.56 -47.03 14.41
CA PRO A 457 -16.73 -47.81 13.19
C PRO A 457 -18.19 -47.82 12.73
N LEU A 458 -18.41 -47.56 11.44
CA LEU A 458 -19.73 -47.57 10.83
C LEU A 458 -20.06 -49.01 10.39
N ALA A 459 -20.99 -49.65 11.09
CA ALA A 459 -21.44 -50.99 10.77
C ALA A 459 -22.01 -51.07 9.34
N GLY A 460 -21.58 -52.07 8.56
CA GLY A 460 -22.02 -52.28 7.18
C GLY A 460 -21.31 -51.44 6.11
N ALA A 461 -20.36 -50.58 6.48
CA ALA A 461 -19.55 -49.84 5.51
C ALA A 461 -18.44 -50.73 4.92
N ALA A 462 -18.56 -51.09 3.64
CA ALA A 462 -17.59 -51.92 2.94
C ALA A 462 -16.34 -51.11 2.53
N VAL A 463 -15.16 -51.66 2.84
CA VAL A 463 -13.84 -51.16 2.43
C VAL A 463 -13.11 -52.29 1.71
N THR A 464 -12.54 -52.01 0.55
CA THR A 464 -11.76 -52.96 -0.22
C THR A 464 -10.27 -52.71 0.01
N ILE A 465 -9.52 -53.78 0.22
CA ILE A 465 -8.05 -53.78 0.28
C ILE A 465 -7.58 -54.60 -0.93
N GLY A 466 -6.94 -53.93 -1.89
CA GLY A 466 -6.38 -54.56 -3.09
C GLY A 466 -5.17 -55.42 -2.77
N ALA A 467 -4.84 -56.36 -3.66
CA ALA A 467 -3.64 -57.21 -3.54
C ALA A 467 -2.34 -56.40 -3.58
N ASP A 468 -2.39 -55.22 -4.18
CA ASP A 468 -1.32 -54.21 -4.22
C ASP A 468 -1.27 -53.32 -2.97
N GLY A 469 -2.15 -53.54 -1.98
CA GLY A 469 -2.21 -52.80 -0.72
C GLY A 469 -2.95 -51.47 -0.79
N PHE A 470 -3.56 -51.11 -1.92
CA PHE A 470 -4.41 -49.93 -2.00
C PHE A 470 -5.75 -50.17 -1.30
N VAL A 471 -6.20 -49.18 -0.52
CA VAL A 471 -7.41 -49.21 0.28
C VAL A 471 -8.38 -48.16 -0.23
N PHE A 472 -9.63 -48.55 -0.48
CA PHE A 472 -10.69 -47.61 -0.87
C PHE A 472 -12.07 -48.04 -0.34
N PRO A 473 -12.91 -47.08 0.07
CA PRO A 473 -14.29 -47.38 0.44
C PRO A 473 -15.13 -47.72 -0.81
N ALA A 474 -16.15 -48.58 -0.65
CA ALA A 474 -17.02 -48.98 -1.76
C ALA A 474 -17.88 -47.83 -2.33
N LYS A 475 -17.98 -46.72 -1.59
CA LYS A 475 -18.62 -45.47 -2.01
C LYS A 475 -17.83 -44.28 -1.43
N PRO A 476 -17.91 -43.09 -2.05
CA PRO A 476 -17.33 -41.88 -1.47
C PRO A 476 -17.80 -41.63 -0.03
N LEU A 477 -16.89 -41.14 0.81
CA LEU A 477 -17.19 -40.87 2.23
C LEU A 477 -18.23 -39.76 2.39
N GLY A 478 -19.18 -39.96 3.30
CA GLY A 478 -20.18 -38.94 3.67
C GLY A 478 -19.61 -37.81 4.52
N ARG A 479 -20.39 -36.74 4.70
CA ARG A 479 -20.04 -35.62 5.59
C ARG A 479 -19.82 -36.14 7.02
N ASN A 480 -18.66 -35.87 7.60
CA ASN A 480 -18.19 -36.35 8.92
C ASN A 480 -17.81 -37.85 8.99
N GLU A 481 -17.64 -38.51 7.86
CA GLU A 481 -17.02 -39.83 7.79
C GLU A 481 -15.51 -39.71 7.57
N ALA A 482 -14.76 -40.70 8.05
CA ALA A 482 -13.32 -40.80 7.86
C ALA A 482 -12.92 -42.25 7.54
N LEU A 483 -11.92 -42.43 6.68
CA LEU A 483 -11.32 -43.74 6.43
C LEU A 483 -10.16 -43.93 7.43
N GLN A 484 -10.27 -44.93 8.29
CA GLN A 484 -9.17 -45.33 9.18
C GLN A 484 -8.46 -46.54 8.57
N ILE A 485 -7.16 -46.42 8.35
CA ILE A 485 -6.27 -47.50 7.96
C ILE A 485 -5.36 -47.81 9.15
N THR A 486 -5.35 -49.07 9.58
CA THR A 486 -4.54 -49.58 10.68
C THR A 486 -3.51 -50.55 10.13
N LEU A 487 -2.24 -50.28 10.39
CA LEU A 487 -1.08 -50.98 9.87
C LEU A 487 -0.28 -51.55 11.04
N LEU A 488 0.36 -52.70 10.82
CA LEU A 488 1.34 -53.28 11.74
C LEU A 488 2.75 -53.04 11.18
N PRO A 489 3.43 -51.94 11.56
CA PRO A 489 4.79 -51.66 11.06
C PRO A 489 5.82 -52.69 11.53
N GLY A 490 5.52 -53.50 12.56
CA GLY A 490 6.48 -54.40 13.19
C GLY A 490 7.45 -53.67 14.12
N ALA A 491 8.30 -54.43 14.82
CA ALA A 491 9.28 -53.84 15.73
C ALA A 491 10.29 -52.93 15.01
N GLY A 492 10.35 -51.65 15.40
CA GLY A 492 11.35 -50.71 14.94
C GLY A 492 10.87 -49.28 14.77
N ARG A 493 11.78 -48.45 14.25
CA ARG A 493 11.59 -47.01 14.15
C ARG A 493 10.77 -46.61 12.93
N VAL A 494 9.81 -45.72 13.15
CA VAL A 494 9.11 -44.98 12.09
C VAL A 494 9.44 -43.49 12.25
N ALA A 495 9.98 -42.90 11.19
CA ALA A 495 10.36 -41.49 11.14
C ALA A 495 9.57 -40.70 10.07
N ALA A 496 9.05 -41.39 9.04
CA ALA A 496 8.20 -40.80 8.02
C ALA A 496 7.09 -41.75 7.56
N VAL A 497 6.01 -41.17 7.03
CA VAL A 497 4.87 -41.89 6.43
C VAL A 497 4.65 -41.39 5.01
N GLN A 498 4.55 -42.32 4.06
CA GLN A 498 4.17 -42.03 2.67
C GLN A 498 2.71 -42.45 2.45
N VAL A 499 1.96 -41.62 1.74
CA VAL A 499 0.65 -41.99 1.19
C VAL A 499 0.71 -41.89 -0.32
N GLU A 500 0.50 -43.01 -1.00
CA GLU A 500 0.33 -43.07 -2.45
C GLU A 500 -1.15 -43.04 -2.79
N VAL A 501 -1.52 -42.33 -3.85
CA VAL A 501 -2.89 -42.20 -4.34
C VAL A 501 -2.92 -42.46 -5.83
N THR A 502 -3.94 -43.18 -6.30
CA THR A 502 -4.15 -43.49 -7.72
C THR A 502 -5.61 -43.37 -8.13
N ALA A 503 -5.90 -43.23 -9.43
CA ALA A 503 -7.26 -43.36 -9.97
C ALA A 503 -7.83 -44.79 -9.81
N GLY A 504 -6.95 -45.78 -9.60
CA GLY A 504 -7.30 -47.19 -9.41
C GLY A 504 -7.58 -47.94 -10.73
N PRO A 505 -7.77 -49.27 -10.67
CA PRO A 505 -8.13 -50.08 -11.84
C PRO A 505 -9.60 -49.84 -12.27
N ALA A 506 -9.91 -50.12 -13.55
CA ALA A 506 -11.24 -50.01 -14.14
C ALA A 506 -12.34 -50.63 -13.24
N GLY A 507 -13.25 -49.79 -12.71
CA GLY A 507 -14.38 -50.20 -11.86
C GLY A 507 -14.37 -49.67 -10.42
N SER A 508 -13.31 -48.96 -9.99
CA SER A 508 -13.32 -48.23 -8.71
C SER A 508 -14.44 -47.17 -8.68
N PRO A 509 -15.04 -46.85 -7.50
CA PRO A 509 -16.06 -45.80 -7.39
C PRO A 509 -15.57 -44.43 -7.89
N ALA A 510 -14.25 -44.22 -7.85
CA ALA A 510 -13.58 -43.04 -8.38
C ALA A 510 -13.86 -42.80 -9.87
N LEU A 511 -13.79 -43.84 -10.70
CA LEU A 511 -14.03 -43.74 -12.15
C LEU A 511 -15.51 -43.48 -12.52
N LYS A 512 -16.44 -43.72 -11.59
CA LYS A 512 -17.87 -43.44 -11.81
C LYS A 512 -18.24 -41.98 -11.55
N ASN A 513 -17.45 -41.26 -10.77
CA ASN A 513 -17.60 -39.81 -10.58
C ASN A 513 -16.63 -39.09 -11.53
N ALA A 514 -17.17 -38.34 -12.49
CA ALA A 514 -16.45 -37.73 -13.62
C ALA A 514 -15.31 -36.73 -13.29
N LYS A 515 -14.81 -36.65 -12.05
CA LYS A 515 -13.80 -35.67 -11.64
C LYS A 515 -12.45 -36.24 -11.18
N ASN A 516 -12.29 -37.54 -10.88
CA ASN A 516 -11.02 -38.16 -10.42
C ASN A 516 -10.16 -37.27 -9.49
N ARG A 517 -10.80 -36.54 -8.57
CA ARG A 517 -10.21 -35.51 -7.70
C ARG A 517 -10.78 -35.65 -6.29
N GLY A 518 -10.06 -35.13 -5.30
CA GLY A 518 -10.51 -35.13 -3.90
C GLY A 518 -9.63 -34.25 -3.01
N THR A 519 -10.10 -33.93 -1.81
CA THR A 519 -9.30 -33.25 -0.78
C THR A 519 -9.45 -33.98 0.54
N PHE A 520 -8.33 -34.35 1.15
CA PHE A 520 -8.35 -35.01 2.46
C PHE A 520 -7.29 -34.47 3.41
N ARG A 521 -7.50 -34.68 4.71
CA ARG A 521 -6.51 -34.47 5.77
C ARG A 521 -6.09 -35.81 6.36
N LEU A 522 -4.83 -35.90 6.76
CA LEU A 522 -4.25 -37.08 7.38
C LEU A 522 -3.94 -36.81 8.86
N ALA A 523 -4.44 -37.66 9.74
CA ALA A 523 -4.00 -37.73 11.13
C ALA A 523 -3.32 -39.08 11.39
N LEU A 524 -2.13 -39.03 12.00
CA LEU A 524 -1.32 -40.20 12.32
C LEU A 524 -1.34 -40.45 13.82
N ASN A 525 -1.51 -41.71 14.22
CA ASN A 525 -1.54 -42.11 15.62
C ASN A 525 -0.85 -43.46 15.82
N ARG A 526 -0.20 -43.65 16.97
CA ARG A 526 0.23 -44.95 17.47
C ARG A 526 -0.84 -45.51 18.40
N ARG A 527 -1.19 -46.78 18.22
CA ARG A 527 -1.97 -47.55 19.20
C ARG A 527 -1.03 -48.54 19.88
N ASP A 528 -0.89 -48.42 21.20
CA ASP A 528 -0.10 -49.36 21.99
C ASP A 528 -0.83 -50.68 22.23
N ALA A 529 -0.14 -51.65 22.84
CA ALA A 529 -0.70 -52.97 23.16
C ALA A 529 -1.91 -52.92 24.12
N ALA A 530 -2.06 -51.84 24.91
CA ALA A 530 -3.21 -51.61 25.78
C ALA A 530 -4.39 -50.94 25.05
N GLY A 531 -4.25 -50.68 23.74
CA GLY A 531 -5.27 -50.04 22.91
C GLY A 531 -5.33 -48.51 23.04
N LYS A 532 -4.41 -47.89 23.78
CA LYS A 532 -4.37 -46.43 23.96
C LYS A 532 -3.83 -45.76 22.70
N MET A 533 -4.53 -44.72 22.26
CA MET A 533 -4.17 -43.93 21.09
C MET A 533 -3.28 -42.75 21.49
N GLN A 534 -2.14 -42.60 20.83
CA GLN A 534 -1.23 -41.47 20.95
C GLN A 534 -1.08 -40.80 19.58
N LYS A 535 -1.38 -39.49 19.49
CA LYS A 535 -1.17 -38.72 18.27
C LYS A 535 0.32 -38.65 17.94
N LEU A 536 0.66 -38.84 16.66
CA LEU A 536 1.99 -38.63 16.10
C LEU A 536 2.04 -37.26 15.42
N PRO A 537 2.71 -36.25 16.01
CA PRO A 537 2.82 -34.93 15.39
C PRO A 537 3.64 -35.01 14.10
N VAL A 538 3.23 -34.24 13.09
CA VAL A 538 3.95 -34.09 11.82
C VAL A 538 4.63 -32.72 11.84
N ALA A 539 5.91 -32.68 11.50
CA ALA A 539 6.65 -31.43 11.35
C ALA A 539 6.44 -30.82 9.96
N LEU A 540 6.63 -31.63 8.91
CA LEU A 540 6.57 -31.20 7.52
C LEU A 540 5.88 -32.25 6.66
N ALA A 541 5.18 -31.83 5.62
CA ALA A 541 4.63 -32.74 4.63
C ALA A 541 4.54 -32.10 3.24
N GLU A 542 4.82 -32.90 2.22
CA GLU A 542 4.86 -32.47 0.83
C GLU A 542 4.46 -33.59 -0.13
N ALA A 543 3.94 -33.25 -1.30
CA ALA A 543 3.47 -34.19 -2.29
C ALA A 543 4.18 -34.02 -3.63
N SER A 544 4.34 -35.13 -4.36
CA SER A 544 4.85 -35.14 -5.73
C SER A 544 3.93 -34.41 -6.71
N ALA A 545 2.65 -34.27 -6.37
CA ALA A 545 1.69 -33.44 -7.08
C ALA A 545 0.55 -33.00 -6.14
N SER A 546 0.12 -31.74 -6.24
CA SER A 546 -1.01 -31.20 -5.49
C SER A 546 -1.65 -30.06 -6.27
N ASP A 547 -2.98 -30.00 -6.26
CA ASP A 547 -3.71 -28.79 -6.63
C ASP A 547 -3.54 -27.74 -5.51
N ARG A 548 -3.56 -26.47 -5.90
CA ARG A 548 -3.40 -25.35 -4.96
C ARG A 548 -4.57 -25.24 -3.99
N ARG A 549 -4.22 -24.90 -2.75
CA ARG A 549 -5.15 -24.54 -1.68
C ARG A 549 -4.85 -23.12 -1.24
N TYR A 550 -5.89 -22.41 -0.86
CA TYR A 550 -5.77 -21.04 -0.40
C TYR A 550 -6.39 -20.89 0.98
N LYS A 551 -5.91 -19.90 1.72
CA LYS A 551 -6.51 -19.41 2.96
C LYS A 551 -6.33 -17.90 3.00
N ASP A 552 -7.42 -17.17 3.21
CA ASP A 552 -7.40 -15.70 3.26
C ASP A 552 -6.66 -15.04 2.07
N GLY A 553 -6.84 -15.56 0.86
CA GLY A 553 -6.20 -15.03 -0.36
C GLY A 553 -4.75 -15.47 -0.59
N GLU A 554 -4.12 -16.17 0.37
CA GLU A 554 -2.75 -16.67 0.27
C GLU A 554 -2.70 -18.16 -0.04
N GLU A 555 -1.66 -18.59 -0.75
CA GLU A 555 -1.44 -20.02 -1.04
C GLU A 555 -0.94 -20.76 0.19
N VAL A 556 -1.59 -21.88 0.53
CA VAL A 556 -1.20 -22.74 1.65
C VAL A 556 -0.16 -23.75 1.14
N LEU A 557 1.09 -23.55 1.54
CA LEU A 557 2.21 -24.39 1.13
C LEU A 557 2.21 -25.77 1.83
N GLY A 558 2.64 -26.80 1.09
CA GLY A 558 2.69 -28.18 1.57
C GLY A 558 1.31 -28.81 1.84
N ILE A 559 1.33 -30.02 2.40
CA ILE A 559 0.12 -30.84 2.59
C ILE A 559 -0.23 -31.14 4.05
N THR A 560 0.49 -30.55 5.01
CA THR A 560 0.30 -30.81 6.46
C THR A 560 -1.15 -30.55 6.91
N GLY A 561 -1.76 -29.46 6.44
CA GLY A 561 -3.15 -29.09 6.75
C GLY A 561 -4.21 -29.74 5.84
N GLY A 562 -3.79 -30.57 4.88
CA GLY A 562 -4.64 -31.23 3.88
C GLY A 562 -3.96 -31.36 2.52
N TRP A 563 -4.36 -32.36 1.74
CA TRP A 563 -3.86 -32.59 0.38
C TRP A 563 -5.04 -32.51 -0.58
N LYS A 564 -4.99 -31.54 -1.50
CA LYS A 564 -5.94 -31.41 -2.61
C LYS A 564 -5.32 -32.05 -3.84
N LEU A 565 -5.89 -33.15 -4.31
CA LEU A 565 -5.32 -33.95 -5.38
C LEU A 565 -5.62 -33.32 -6.75
N PRO A 566 -4.66 -33.36 -7.69
CA PRO A 566 -4.94 -33.04 -9.09
C PRO A 566 -5.88 -34.08 -9.72
N ALA A 567 -6.34 -33.83 -10.95
CA ALA A 567 -6.97 -34.90 -11.73
C ALA A 567 -5.91 -35.96 -12.04
N LEU A 568 -6.21 -37.21 -11.69
CA LEU A 568 -5.34 -38.35 -11.98
C LEU A 568 -5.83 -39.10 -13.21
N ASN A 569 -4.89 -39.43 -14.10
CA ASN A 569 -5.12 -40.34 -15.21
C ASN A 569 -5.14 -41.81 -14.72
N GLU A 570 -5.68 -42.70 -15.55
CA GLU A 570 -5.66 -44.14 -15.23
C GLU A 570 -4.21 -44.65 -15.10
N GLY A 571 -3.93 -45.40 -14.04
CA GLY A 571 -2.59 -45.91 -13.73
C GLY A 571 -1.61 -44.88 -13.14
N GLU A 572 -1.96 -43.60 -13.10
CA GLU A 572 -1.13 -42.56 -12.48
C GLU A 572 -1.10 -42.75 -10.95
N ILE A 573 0.10 -42.64 -10.37
CA ILE A 573 0.32 -42.69 -8.91
C ILE A 573 1.01 -41.40 -8.49
N VAL A 574 0.41 -40.69 -7.55
CA VAL A 574 1.02 -39.54 -6.87
C VAL A 574 1.28 -39.90 -5.41
N SER A 575 2.30 -39.32 -4.80
CA SER A 575 2.65 -39.62 -3.41
C SER A 575 2.79 -38.36 -2.56
N GLY A 576 2.40 -38.46 -1.30
CA GLY A 576 2.64 -37.48 -0.26
C GLY A 576 3.52 -38.09 0.83
N VAL A 577 4.46 -37.32 1.36
CA VAL A 577 5.34 -37.74 2.46
C VAL A 577 5.12 -36.81 3.66
N TRP A 578 4.87 -37.39 4.83
CA TRP A 578 4.76 -36.71 6.11
C TRP A 578 5.94 -37.12 6.99
N VAL A 579 6.79 -36.16 7.34
CA VAL A 579 7.91 -36.33 8.26
C VAL A 579 7.39 -36.10 9.69
N LEU A 580 7.59 -37.10 10.56
CA LEU A 580 7.18 -37.00 11.95
C LEU A 580 8.03 -35.97 12.70
N ASP A 581 7.44 -35.31 13.69
CA ASP A 581 8.16 -34.33 14.51
C ASP A 581 9.34 -34.97 15.24
N ALA A 582 9.13 -36.18 15.78
CA ALA A 582 10.15 -37.07 16.30
C ALA A 582 9.91 -38.50 15.79
N SER A 583 10.99 -39.24 15.55
CA SER A 583 10.89 -40.66 15.23
C SER A 583 10.32 -41.45 16.41
N VAL A 584 9.49 -42.45 16.14
CA VAL A 584 8.85 -43.26 17.16
C VAL A 584 9.26 -44.72 17.01
N GLU A 585 9.68 -45.35 18.10
CA GLU A 585 9.88 -46.79 18.17
C GLU A 585 8.53 -47.49 18.36
N PHE A 586 8.26 -48.45 17.49
CA PHE A 586 7.14 -49.37 17.60
C PHE A 586 7.62 -50.70 18.17
N ALA A 587 6.92 -51.21 19.17
CA ALA A 587 7.09 -52.58 19.62
C ALA A 587 6.30 -53.57 18.74
N GLU A 588 6.65 -54.86 18.81
CA GLU A 588 5.92 -55.90 18.09
C GLU A 588 4.43 -55.89 18.51
N GLY A 589 3.54 -55.83 17.52
CA GLY A 589 2.09 -55.75 17.72
C GLY A 589 1.50 -54.36 17.94
N GLU A 590 2.31 -53.30 18.12
CA GLU A 590 1.82 -51.92 18.11
C GLU A 590 1.36 -51.52 16.70
N GLN A 591 0.34 -50.64 16.62
CA GLN A 591 -0.30 -50.30 15.35
C GLN A 591 -0.08 -48.84 14.99
N LEU A 592 0.21 -48.57 13.71
CA LEU A 592 0.08 -47.24 13.11
C LEU A 592 -1.35 -47.06 12.59
N VAL A 593 -2.03 -46.03 13.05
CA VAL A 593 -3.40 -45.69 12.68
C VAL A 593 -3.41 -44.38 11.91
N ALA A 594 -3.63 -44.48 10.59
CA ALA A 594 -3.77 -43.36 9.66
C ALA A 594 -5.27 -43.07 9.44
N VAL A 595 -5.71 -41.86 9.80
CA VAL A 595 -7.09 -41.42 9.65
C VAL A 595 -7.18 -40.36 8.57
N PHE A 596 -7.92 -40.68 7.51
CA PHE A 596 -8.18 -39.81 6.37
C PHE A 596 -9.58 -39.21 6.49
N SER A 597 -9.66 -37.89 6.59
CA SER A 597 -10.93 -37.15 6.67
C SER A 597 -11.09 -36.21 5.48
N GLY A 598 -12.31 -36.06 4.97
CA GLY A 598 -12.61 -35.23 3.80
C GLY A 598 -13.19 -36.04 2.65
N ASP A 599 -13.06 -35.53 1.43
CA ASP A 599 -13.54 -36.20 0.21
C ASP A 599 -12.52 -37.25 -0.26
N VAL A 600 -12.41 -38.33 0.51
CA VAL A 600 -11.57 -39.47 0.19
C VAL A 600 -12.36 -40.39 -0.75
N ALA A 601 -12.17 -40.22 -2.05
CA ALA A 601 -12.81 -41.04 -3.07
C ALA A 601 -11.84 -41.97 -3.82
N LEU A 602 -10.53 -41.69 -3.72
CA LEU A 602 -9.48 -42.38 -4.46
C LEU A 602 -8.80 -43.46 -3.62
N PRO A 603 -8.39 -44.60 -4.22
CA PRO A 603 -7.54 -45.59 -3.56
C PRO A 603 -6.26 -44.98 -2.99
N VAL A 604 -6.00 -45.28 -1.71
CA VAL A 604 -4.80 -44.83 -1.00
C VAL A 604 -4.00 -46.01 -0.47
N ARG A 605 -2.67 -45.93 -0.52
CA ARG A 605 -1.76 -46.90 0.09
C ARG A 605 -0.83 -46.18 1.04
N VAL A 606 -0.62 -46.73 2.23
CA VAL A 606 0.21 -46.12 3.27
C VAL A 606 1.48 -46.94 3.46
N GLY A 607 2.62 -46.27 3.36
CA GLY A 607 3.94 -46.82 3.65
C GLY A 607 4.61 -46.11 4.82
N THR A 608 5.55 -46.77 5.46
CA THR A 608 6.34 -46.22 6.57
C THR A 608 7.83 -46.30 6.24
N SER A 609 8.61 -45.34 6.73
CA SER A 609 10.06 -45.39 6.65
C SER A 609 10.69 -45.16 8.01
N PHE A 610 11.78 -45.87 8.26
CA PHE A 610 12.70 -45.58 9.37
C PHE A 610 13.66 -44.43 9.02
N LEU A 611 13.70 -44.03 7.74
CA LEU A 611 14.45 -42.89 7.24
C LEU A 611 13.57 -41.63 7.28
N SER A 612 14.22 -40.49 7.43
CA SER A 612 13.65 -39.15 7.38
C SER A 612 14.68 -38.19 6.78
N ALA A 613 14.22 -36.98 6.41
CA ALA A 613 15.03 -35.96 5.75
C ALA A 613 14.52 -34.56 6.13
N GLY A 614 15.36 -33.54 5.90
CA GLY A 614 14.97 -32.15 6.08
C GLY A 614 13.88 -31.69 5.10
N GLU A 615 13.80 -32.34 3.95
CA GLU A 615 12.79 -32.11 2.90
C GLU A 615 11.93 -33.38 2.75
N PRO A 616 10.59 -33.31 2.86
CA PRO A 616 9.77 -34.52 2.90
C PRO A 616 9.91 -35.41 1.65
N LEU A 617 10.06 -34.83 0.46
CA LEU A 617 10.22 -35.61 -0.77
C LEU A 617 11.62 -36.23 -0.94
N GLN A 618 12.58 -35.85 -0.09
CA GLN A 618 13.93 -36.44 -0.07
C GLN A 618 14.06 -37.63 0.88
N VAL A 619 12.97 -38.02 1.57
CA VAL A 619 12.95 -39.24 2.38
C VAL A 619 13.20 -40.44 1.48
N ALA A 620 14.20 -41.25 1.84
CA ALA A 620 14.66 -42.38 1.03
C ALA A 620 15.01 -41.99 -0.42
N SER A 621 15.62 -40.81 -0.61
CA SER A 621 16.05 -40.36 -1.95
C SER A 621 17.00 -41.36 -2.60
N PRO A 622 17.02 -41.47 -3.94
CA PRO A 622 17.93 -42.38 -4.65
C PRO A 622 19.41 -42.16 -4.26
N ALA A 623 19.82 -40.91 -4.03
CA ALA A 623 21.17 -40.58 -3.59
C ALA A 623 21.48 -41.15 -2.19
N LEU A 624 20.53 -41.07 -1.24
CA LEU A 624 20.71 -41.61 0.10
C LEU A 624 20.73 -43.14 0.07
N LEU A 625 19.80 -43.76 -0.68
CA LEU A 625 19.74 -45.21 -0.85
C LEU A 625 20.99 -45.78 -1.53
N ALA A 626 21.63 -45.02 -2.43
CA ALA A 626 22.89 -45.41 -3.04
C ALA A 626 24.10 -45.21 -2.10
N ALA A 627 24.03 -44.27 -1.15
CA ALA A 627 25.11 -43.97 -0.21
C ALA A 627 25.17 -44.96 0.98
N LEU A 628 24.02 -45.35 1.54
CA LEU A 628 23.93 -46.22 2.72
C LEU A 628 24.61 -47.60 2.57
N PRO A 629 24.64 -48.25 1.40
CA PRO A 629 25.38 -49.49 1.18
C PRO A 629 26.90 -49.34 1.19
N ILE A 630 27.43 -48.14 0.90
CA ILE A 630 28.86 -47.86 0.81
C ILE A 630 29.46 -47.81 2.21
N ALA A 631 30.66 -48.38 2.39
CA ALA A 631 31.38 -48.34 3.66
C ALA A 631 31.73 -46.88 4.05
N PRO A 632 31.55 -46.45 5.31
CA PRO A 632 31.74 -45.06 5.74
C PRO A 632 33.09 -44.44 5.35
N GLU A 633 34.15 -45.24 5.34
CA GLU A 633 35.52 -44.83 4.99
C GLU A 633 35.65 -44.45 3.51
N ARG A 634 34.72 -44.93 2.67
CA ARG A 634 34.67 -44.68 1.23
C ARG A 634 33.67 -43.61 0.82
N TRP A 635 32.93 -43.02 1.76
CA TRP A 635 32.00 -41.94 1.44
C TRP A 635 32.72 -40.70 0.93
N THR A 636 32.22 -40.15 -0.17
CA THR A 636 32.58 -38.79 -0.62
C THR A 636 32.07 -37.76 0.39
N THR A 637 32.56 -36.52 0.32
CA THR A 637 32.08 -35.43 1.19
C THR A 637 30.56 -35.25 1.09
N ALA A 638 30.00 -35.24 -0.13
CA ALA A 638 28.57 -35.12 -0.36
C ALA A 638 27.77 -36.29 0.24
N GLN A 639 28.32 -37.51 0.19
CA GLN A 639 27.70 -38.67 0.83
C GLN A 639 27.74 -38.58 2.36
N ARG A 640 28.85 -38.09 2.94
CA ARG A 640 28.97 -37.87 4.39
C ARG A 640 27.94 -36.85 4.88
N GLU A 641 27.78 -35.73 4.16
CA GLU A 641 26.77 -34.72 4.45
C GLU A 641 25.35 -35.30 4.39
N LEU A 642 25.04 -36.01 3.30
CA LEU A 642 23.73 -36.61 3.08
C LEU A 642 23.36 -37.66 4.15
N VAL A 643 24.31 -38.54 4.51
CA VAL A 643 24.08 -39.60 5.51
C VAL A 643 24.00 -39.00 6.92
N ALA A 644 24.82 -37.98 7.24
CA ALA A 644 24.74 -37.28 8.51
C ALA A 644 23.41 -36.54 8.68
N GLU A 645 22.93 -35.84 7.64
CA GLU A 645 21.60 -35.22 7.63
C GLU A 645 20.51 -36.27 7.88
N ALA A 646 20.54 -37.37 7.13
CA ALA A 646 19.57 -38.44 7.30
C ALA A 646 19.61 -39.05 8.71
N TRP A 647 20.79 -39.22 9.31
CA TRP A 647 20.94 -39.67 10.70
C TRP A 647 20.29 -38.69 11.69
N TRP A 648 20.54 -37.39 11.54
CA TRP A 648 19.95 -36.37 12.41
C TRP A 648 18.42 -36.45 12.39
N HIS A 649 17.81 -36.49 11.20
CA HIS A 649 16.35 -36.53 11.05
C HIS A 649 15.72 -37.87 11.43
N SER A 650 16.44 -38.97 11.21
CA SER A 650 15.91 -40.32 11.44
C SER A 650 16.14 -40.81 12.86
N ALA A 651 17.20 -40.33 13.53
CA ALA A 651 17.64 -40.96 14.77
C ALA A 651 18.06 -40.08 15.95
N ALA A 652 18.56 -38.86 15.72
CA ALA A 652 19.02 -38.00 16.80
C ALA A 652 18.00 -36.92 17.20
N GLY A 653 17.45 -36.19 16.22
CA GLY A 653 16.53 -35.07 16.46
C GLY A 653 17.22 -33.83 17.02
N GLY A 654 16.51 -33.08 17.89
CA GLY A 654 17.07 -31.95 18.62
C GLY A 654 17.08 -30.62 17.85
N GLU A 655 17.92 -29.69 18.33
CA GLU A 655 18.01 -28.33 17.79
C GLU A 655 18.48 -28.27 16.32
N PRO A 656 19.46 -29.07 15.85
CA PRO A 656 19.87 -29.03 14.45
C PRO A 656 18.71 -29.37 13.49
N VAL A 657 17.87 -30.34 13.84
CA VAL A 657 16.69 -30.73 13.06
C VAL A 657 15.63 -29.63 13.08
N ARG A 658 15.33 -29.04 14.26
CA ARG A 658 14.38 -27.91 14.36
C ARG A 658 14.83 -26.73 13.50
N ARG A 659 16.11 -26.36 13.60
CA ARG A 659 16.68 -25.25 12.83
C ARG A 659 16.63 -25.50 11.33
N GLN A 660 16.91 -26.72 10.86
CA GLN A 660 16.80 -27.04 9.44
C GLN A 660 15.34 -26.94 8.94
N ARG A 661 14.36 -27.39 9.74
CA ARG A 661 12.93 -27.29 9.40
C ARG A 661 12.44 -25.85 9.34
N GLU A 662 12.93 -24.98 10.22
CA GLU A 662 12.68 -23.53 10.16
C GLU A 662 13.24 -22.94 8.86
N LEU A 663 14.50 -23.23 8.54
CA LEU A 663 15.15 -22.75 7.32
C LEU A 663 14.45 -23.27 6.05
N TYR A 664 14.02 -24.53 6.04
CA TYR A 664 13.26 -25.10 4.92
C TYR A 664 11.88 -24.45 4.78
N SER A 665 11.21 -24.18 5.90
CA SER A 665 9.94 -23.46 5.87
C SER A 665 10.11 -22.04 5.35
N ALA A 666 11.14 -21.32 5.80
CA ALA A 666 11.48 -19.99 5.28
C ALA A 666 11.82 -20.03 3.77
N TRP A 667 12.51 -21.07 3.29
CA TRP A 667 12.78 -21.26 1.86
C TRP A 667 11.48 -21.47 1.07
N ARG A 668 10.54 -22.30 1.56
CA ARG A 668 9.24 -22.50 0.89
C ARG A 668 8.43 -21.22 0.76
N GLU A 669 8.44 -20.37 1.79
CA GLU A 669 7.77 -19.06 1.76
C GLU A 669 8.32 -18.11 0.67
N THR A 670 9.51 -18.39 0.12
CA THR A 670 10.05 -17.64 -1.02
C THR A 670 9.40 -17.98 -2.36
N ARG A 671 8.61 -19.07 -2.42
CA ARG A 671 7.78 -19.46 -3.58
C ARG A 671 8.57 -19.48 -4.89
N ASP A 672 9.76 -20.06 -4.87
CA ASP A 672 10.69 -20.13 -6.00
C ASP A 672 10.97 -18.76 -6.66
N GLY A 673 10.99 -17.71 -5.84
CA GLY A 673 11.24 -16.35 -6.28
C GLY A 673 10.08 -15.72 -7.06
N ARG A 674 8.87 -16.27 -6.93
CA ARG A 674 7.68 -15.88 -7.71
C ARG A 674 6.54 -15.41 -6.81
N ALA A 675 5.71 -14.54 -7.37
CA ALA A 675 4.52 -14.03 -6.71
C ALA A 675 3.36 -13.90 -7.69
N TRP A 676 2.14 -13.90 -7.17
CA TRP A 676 0.96 -13.58 -7.96
C TRP A 676 0.66 -12.08 -7.89
N SER A 677 0.19 -11.52 -9.00
CA SER A 677 -0.33 -10.16 -9.06
C SER A 677 -1.68 -10.15 -9.76
N MET A 678 -2.66 -9.47 -9.17
CA MET A 678 -3.89 -9.11 -9.87
C MET A 678 -3.56 -8.19 -11.06
N VAL A 679 -4.24 -8.44 -12.17
CA VAL A 679 -4.07 -7.69 -13.42
C VAL A 679 -5.43 -7.43 -14.06
N THR A 680 -5.44 -6.60 -15.08
CA THR A 680 -6.58 -6.49 -15.99
C THR A 680 -6.45 -7.49 -17.13
N GLU A 681 -7.59 -8.08 -17.51
CA GLU A 681 -7.76 -8.86 -18.73
C GLU A 681 -8.95 -8.26 -19.48
N SER A 682 -8.78 -7.99 -20.77
CA SER A 682 -9.87 -7.52 -21.62
C SER A 682 -10.80 -8.67 -22.00
N THR A 683 -12.10 -8.40 -22.01
CA THR A 683 -13.16 -9.30 -22.48
C THR A 683 -14.17 -8.51 -23.34
N THR A 684 -15.26 -9.16 -23.75
CA THR A 684 -16.35 -8.50 -24.48
C THR A 684 -16.91 -7.34 -23.64
N PRO A 685 -16.94 -6.09 -24.16
CA PRO A 685 -17.38 -4.94 -23.38
C PRO A 685 -18.83 -5.06 -22.90
N LEU A 686 -19.07 -4.71 -21.64
CA LEU A 686 -20.41 -4.53 -21.08
C LEU A 686 -21.13 -3.36 -21.77
N THR A 687 -22.46 -3.48 -21.89
CA THR A 687 -23.30 -2.36 -22.33
C THR A 687 -23.35 -1.28 -21.26
N ILE A 688 -22.98 -0.05 -21.59
CA ILE A 688 -23.06 1.10 -20.68
C ILE A 688 -24.19 2.03 -21.12
N ARG A 689 -25.01 2.44 -20.15
CA ARG A 689 -26.14 3.36 -20.33
C ARG A 689 -25.95 4.58 -19.43
N VAL A 690 -26.50 5.72 -19.85
CA VAL A 690 -26.68 6.86 -18.93
C VAL A 690 -27.77 6.51 -17.93
N LEU A 691 -27.41 6.18 -16.70
CA LEU A 691 -28.39 5.76 -15.70
C LEU A 691 -29.16 6.96 -15.15
N PRO A 692 -30.50 7.00 -15.25
CA PRO A 692 -31.29 8.08 -14.65
C PRO A 692 -31.04 8.15 -13.15
N ARG A 693 -30.46 9.28 -12.70
CA ARG A 693 -30.09 9.50 -11.28
C ARG A 693 -29.10 8.47 -10.72
N GLY A 694 -28.33 7.80 -11.56
CA GLY A 694 -27.43 6.72 -11.13
C GLY A 694 -28.15 5.43 -10.73
N ASN A 695 -29.45 5.30 -11.02
CA ASN A 695 -30.20 4.10 -10.67
C ASN A 695 -29.86 2.94 -11.62
N TRP A 696 -29.07 1.99 -11.14
CA TRP A 696 -28.67 0.80 -11.91
C TRP A 696 -29.84 -0.11 -12.32
N GLN A 697 -31.00 0.00 -11.67
CA GLN A 697 -32.21 -0.75 -12.03
C GLN A 697 -32.98 -0.10 -13.19
N ASP A 698 -32.69 1.16 -13.51
CA ASP A 698 -33.37 1.90 -14.56
C ASP A 698 -32.54 1.87 -15.85
N GLU A 699 -32.91 0.99 -16.77
CA GLU A 699 -32.27 0.83 -18.07
C GLU A 699 -32.85 1.73 -19.17
N SER A 700 -33.78 2.65 -18.85
CA SER A 700 -34.44 3.51 -19.84
C SER A 700 -33.51 4.52 -20.52
N GLY A 701 -32.34 4.77 -19.91
CA GLY A 701 -31.34 5.69 -20.43
C GLY A 701 -30.67 5.20 -21.72
N PRO A 702 -30.15 6.14 -22.55
CA PRO A 702 -29.48 5.80 -23.81
C PRO A 702 -28.19 5.02 -23.58
N VAL A 703 -27.92 4.06 -24.46
CA VAL A 703 -26.62 3.40 -24.56
C VAL A 703 -25.58 4.42 -25.05
N VAL A 704 -24.40 4.40 -24.44
CA VAL A 704 -23.28 5.26 -24.81
C VAL A 704 -22.06 4.43 -25.16
N LEU A 705 -21.29 4.92 -26.13
CA LEU A 705 -19.99 4.35 -26.51
C LEU A 705 -18.86 5.19 -25.89
N PRO A 706 -17.63 4.65 -25.84
CA PRO A 706 -16.49 5.39 -25.33
C PRO A 706 -16.28 6.72 -26.07
N ALA A 707 -16.18 7.80 -25.29
CA ALA A 707 -15.81 9.13 -25.75
C ALA A 707 -15.09 9.90 -24.65
N THR A 708 -14.05 10.65 -25.00
CA THR A 708 -13.34 11.53 -24.06
C THR A 708 -14.26 12.71 -23.70
N PRO A 709 -14.06 13.36 -22.53
CA PRO A 709 -14.95 14.42 -22.07
C PRO A 709 -15.12 15.55 -23.09
N GLY A 710 -16.36 15.90 -23.43
CA GLY A 710 -16.65 16.79 -24.56
C GLY A 710 -16.27 18.25 -24.36
N PHE A 711 -16.05 18.67 -23.12
CA PHE A 711 -15.61 20.03 -22.77
C PHE A 711 -14.09 20.23 -22.88
N LEU A 712 -13.32 19.15 -23.04
CA LEU A 712 -11.86 19.20 -23.22
C LEU A 712 -11.49 19.16 -24.71
N PRO A 713 -10.41 19.85 -25.11
CA PRO A 713 -9.96 19.84 -26.49
C PRO A 713 -9.46 18.45 -26.94
N GLY A 714 -9.44 18.23 -28.26
CA GLY A 714 -9.03 16.96 -28.86
C GLY A 714 -10.01 15.82 -28.60
N ARG A 715 -11.31 16.11 -28.49
CA ARG A 715 -12.35 15.10 -28.21
C ARG A 715 -12.25 13.92 -29.18
N ARG A 716 -12.15 12.70 -28.63
CA ARG A 716 -12.22 11.44 -29.37
C ARG A 716 -13.50 10.73 -29.02
N GLU A 717 -14.21 10.22 -30.02
CA GLU A 717 -15.44 9.45 -29.83
C GLU A 717 -15.46 8.22 -30.73
N SER A 718 -16.11 7.16 -30.24
CA SER A 718 -16.31 5.94 -31.02
C SER A 718 -17.25 6.17 -32.20
N THR A 719 -17.01 5.49 -33.30
CA THR A 719 -17.94 5.42 -34.45
C THR A 719 -18.65 4.06 -34.46
N PRO A 720 -19.73 3.90 -35.25
CA PRO A 720 -20.37 2.59 -35.40
C PRO A 720 -19.42 1.48 -35.87
N GLU A 721 -18.37 1.82 -36.62
CA GLU A 721 -17.40 0.88 -37.18
C GLU A 721 -16.18 0.66 -36.27
N LYS A 722 -15.87 1.63 -35.39
CA LYS A 722 -14.69 1.58 -34.51
C LYS A 722 -15.02 2.06 -33.10
N ARG A 723 -15.09 1.10 -32.18
CA ARG A 723 -15.14 1.35 -30.74
C ARG A 723 -13.75 1.73 -30.23
N LEU A 724 -13.64 2.85 -29.52
CA LEU A 724 -12.39 3.21 -28.83
C LEU A 724 -12.15 2.29 -27.62
N THR A 725 -10.88 2.17 -27.23
CA THR A 725 -10.38 1.28 -26.17
C THR A 725 -9.71 2.08 -25.04
N ARG A 726 -9.39 1.41 -23.92
CA ARG A 726 -8.60 2.03 -22.85
C ARG A 726 -7.25 2.57 -23.35
N LEU A 727 -6.68 1.97 -24.40
CA LEU A 727 -5.45 2.44 -25.02
C LEU A 727 -5.65 3.80 -25.71
N ASP A 728 -6.76 3.99 -26.42
CA ASP A 728 -7.10 5.27 -27.07
C ASP A 728 -7.31 6.38 -26.03
N LEU A 729 -7.96 6.06 -24.90
CA LEU A 729 -8.11 6.97 -23.76
C LEU A 729 -6.74 7.33 -23.17
N ALA A 730 -5.91 6.34 -22.86
CA ALA A 730 -4.61 6.57 -22.23
C ALA A 730 -3.68 7.41 -23.12
N GLN A 731 -3.71 7.19 -24.44
CA GLN A 731 -2.98 8.02 -25.41
C GLN A 731 -3.52 9.45 -25.47
N TRP A 732 -4.84 9.65 -25.34
CA TRP A 732 -5.43 10.98 -25.30
C TRP A 732 -5.06 11.75 -24.03
N ILE A 733 -5.08 11.08 -22.86
CA ILE A 733 -4.74 11.68 -21.56
C ILE A 733 -3.37 12.37 -21.59
N VAL A 734 -2.41 11.79 -22.31
CA VAL A 734 -1.02 12.29 -22.41
C VAL A 734 -0.71 12.93 -23.76
N SER A 735 -1.74 13.22 -24.57
CA SER A 735 -1.59 13.90 -25.85
C SER A 735 -1.34 15.40 -25.65
N THR A 736 -0.82 16.06 -26.70
CA THR A 736 -0.65 17.52 -26.72
C THR A 736 -1.97 18.28 -26.72
N GLU A 737 -3.08 17.62 -27.07
CA GLU A 737 -4.42 18.20 -27.12
C GLU A 737 -5.07 18.27 -25.73
N ASN A 738 -4.70 17.38 -24.81
CA ASN A 738 -5.21 17.40 -23.44
C ASN A 738 -4.35 18.35 -22.57
N PRO A 739 -4.90 19.48 -22.07
CA PRO A 739 -4.12 20.47 -21.38
C PRO A 739 -4.07 20.28 -19.85
N ILE A 740 -4.96 19.44 -19.30
CA ILE A 740 -5.18 19.40 -17.85
C ILE A 740 -4.24 18.41 -17.14
N THR A 741 -3.86 17.32 -17.81
CA THR A 741 -3.00 16.28 -17.21
C THR A 741 -1.68 16.83 -16.70
N ALA A 742 -0.97 17.60 -17.52
CA ALA A 742 0.31 18.17 -17.12
C ALA A 742 0.16 19.18 -15.97
N ARG A 743 -0.91 19.98 -15.97
CA ARG A 743 -1.23 20.93 -14.88
C ARG A 743 -1.49 20.19 -13.56
N ALA A 744 -2.31 19.14 -13.58
CA ALA A 744 -2.64 18.36 -12.39
C ALA A 744 -1.39 17.70 -11.77
N VAL A 745 -0.55 17.05 -12.60
CA VAL A 745 0.67 16.40 -12.13
C VAL A 745 1.68 17.41 -11.60
N MET A 746 1.89 18.54 -12.28
CA MET A 746 2.82 19.58 -11.81
C MET A 746 2.35 20.30 -10.57
N ASN A 747 1.05 20.55 -10.41
CA ASN A 747 0.51 21.14 -9.19
C ASN A 747 0.73 20.23 -7.97
N ARG A 748 0.61 18.90 -8.15
CA ARG A 748 0.90 17.90 -7.10
C ARG A 748 2.38 17.78 -6.78
N LEU A 749 3.23 17.75 -7.82
CA LEU A 749 4.68 17.73 -7.65
C LEU A 749 5.16 18.96 -6.87
N TRP A 750 4.59 20.13 -7.19
CA TRP A 750 4.80 21.36 -6.45
C TRP A 750 4.36 21.22 -4.98
N ALA A 751 3.15 20.71 -4.74
CA ALA A 751 2.62 20.51 -3.40
C ALA A 751 3.50 19.59 -2.53
N MET A 752 4.12 18.56 -3.10
CA MET A 752 5.07 17.74 -2.33
C MET A 752 6.32 18.52 -1.89
N CYS A 753 6.82 19.43 -2.73
CA CYS A 753 8.03 20.20 -2.45
C CYS A 753 7.78 21.43 -1.55
N PHE A 754 6.58 21.99 -1.59
CA PHE A 754 6.22 23.23 -0.88
C PHE A 754 5.08 23.09 0.13
N GLY A 755 4.57 21.87 0.33
CA GLY A 755 3.45 21.55 1.23
C GLY A 755 2.06 21.92 0.72
N ILE A 756 1.97 22.78 -0.29
CA ILE A 756 0.72 23.24 -0.90
C ILE A 756 0.93 23.48 -2.39
N GLY A 757 -0.06 23.14 -3.21
CA GLY A 757 -0.01 23.37 -4.66
C GLY A 757 -0.09 24.86 -5.02
N LEU A 758 0.32 25.23 -6.23
CA LEU A 758 0.13 26.58 -6.77
C LEU A 758 -1.37 26.93 -6.81
N SER A 759 -2.20 25.97 -7.21
CA SER A 759 -3.61 25.90 -6.82
C SER A 759 -3.72 24.99 -5.58
N ALA A 760 -4.39 25.44 -4.53
CA ALA A 760 -4.43 24.73 -3.24
C ALA A 760 -5.22 23.41 -3.33
N ALA A 761 -6.31 23.40 -4.09
CA ALA A 761 -7.11 22.21 -4.37
C ALA A 761 -6.38 21.35 -5.42
N VAL A 762 -5.60 20.37 -4.96
CA VAL A 762 -4.82 19.48 -5.85
C VAL A 762 -5.64 18.32 -6.43
N ASP A 763 -6.86 18.15 -5.92
CA ASP A 763 -7.89 17.21 -6.35
C ASP A 763 -8.90 17.82 -7.34
N ASP A 764 -9.04 19.15 -7.36
CA ASP A 764 -9.90 19.87 -8.30
C ASP A 764 -9.29 21.18 -8.85
N LEU A 765 -8.91 21.18 -10.13
CA LEU A 765 -8.50 22.36 -10.90
C LEU A 765 -9.66 23.04 -11.63
N GLY A 766 -10.87 22.47 -11.53
CA GLY A 766 -12.10 23.00 -12.11
C GLY A 766 -12.68 24.15 -11.32
N SER A 767 -13.99 24.37 -11.48
CA SER A 767 -14.68 25.56 -10.98
C SER A 767 -14.99 25.53 -9.48
N GLN A 768 -14.83 24.38 -8.81
CA GLN A 768 -14.85 24.28 -7.34
C GLN A 768 -13.47 24.43 -6.70
N GLY A 769 -12.41 24.36 -7.50
CA GLY A 769 -11.04 24.62 -7.06
C GLY A 769 -10.71 26.10 -6.89
N GLU A 770 -9.48 26.37 -6.47
CA GLU A 770 -8.90 27.72 -6.41
C GLU A 770 -8.07 28.01 -7.67
N PRO A 771 -8.11 29.22 -8.25
CA PRO A 771 -7.15 29.60 -9.28
C PRO A 771 -5.70 29.53 -8.73
N PRO A 772 -4.71 29.19 -9.56
CA PRO A 772 -3.32 29.16 -9.11
C PRO A 772 -2.83 30.57 -8.74
N THR A 773 -2.04 30.65 -7.67
CA THR A 773 -1.39 31.90 -7.22
C THR A 773 -0.42 32.46 -8.25
N HIS A 774 0.21 31.56 -9.02
CA HIS A 774 1.14 31.86 -10.11
C HIS A 774 0.71 31.09 -11.37
N PRO A 775 -0.31 31.58 -12.11
CA PRO A 775 -0.88 30.86 -13.26
C PRO A 775 0.14 30.60 -14.36
N GLU A 776 0.95 31.61 -14.70
CA GLU A 776 1.98 31.50 -15.73
C GLU A 776 3.07 30.50 -15.35
N LEU A 777 3.43 30.42 -14.07
CA LEU A 777 4.38 29.42 -13.58
C LEU A 777 3.81 28.01 -13.70
N LEU A 778 2.54 27.79 -13.35
CA LEU A 778 1.90 26.47 -13.47
C LEU A 778 1.84 26.03 -14.94
N ASP A 779 1.45 26.92 -15.84
CA ASP A 779 1.41 26.63 -17.28
C ASP A 779 2.81 26.42 -17.87
N TRP A 780 3.81 27.20 -17.43
CA TRP A 780 5.20 26.98 -17.83
C TRP A 780 5.73 25.63 -17.36
N LEU A 781 5.47 25.22 -16.11
CA LEU A 781 5.87 23.92 -15.56
C LEU A 781 5.15 22.78 -16.31
N ALA A 782 3.86 22.93 -16.59
CA ALA A 782 3.09 21.95 -17.34
C ALA A 782 3.60 21.80 -18.78
N ALA A 783 3.93 22.92 -19.44
CA ALA A 783 4.50 22.90 -20.78
C ALA A 783 5.89 22.24 -20.78
N GLU A 784 6.76 22.62 -19.84
CA GLU A 784 8.09 22.02 -19.68
C GLU A 784 8.01 20.51 -19.42
N PHE A 785 7.10 20.06 -18.56
CA PHE A 785 6.93 18.63 -18.29
C PHE A 785 6.50 17.84 -19.54
N ARG A 786 5.60 18.40 -20.35
CA ARG A 786 5.18 17.77 -21.61
C ARG A 786 6.30 17.77 -22.64
N GLU A 787 7.01 18.90 -22.79
CA GLU A 787 8.05 19.11 -23.80
C GLU A 787 9.37 18.38 -23.47
N SER A 788 9.66 18.14 -22.19
CA SER A 788 10.78 17.29 -21.75
C SER A 788 10.55 15.79 -22.02
N GLY A 789 9.38 15.42 -22.56
CA GLY A 789 9.01 14.04 -22.81
C GLY A 789 8.44 13.34 -21.57
N TRP A 790 7.75 14.08 -20.70
CA TRP A 790 7.12 13.58 -19.48
C TRP A 790 8.14 13.08 -18.43
N ASP A 791 9.27 13.79 -18.31
CA ASP A 791 10.37 13.44 -17.40
C ASP A 791 10.14 14.03 -15.99
N LEU A 792 9.73 13.18 -15.03
CA LEU A 792 9.51 13.58 -13.65
C LEU A 792 10.80 13.98 -12.93
N ARG A 793 11.91 13.25 -13.15
CA ARG A 793 13.19 13.55 -12.49
C ARG A 793 13.72 14.92 -12.91
N HIS A 794 13.57 15.27 -14.18
CA HIS A 794 13.88 16.61 -14.69
C HIS A 794 13.09 17.69 -13.96
N MET A 795 11.77 17.52 -13.82
CA MET A 795 10.92 18.48 -13.12
C MET A 795 11.27 18.59 -11.63
N ILE A 796 11.56 17.47 -10.96
CA ILE A 796 12.01 17.46 -9.56
C ILE A 796 13.33 18.21 -9.43
N ARG A 797 14.32 17.90 -10.27
CA ARG A 797 15.62 18.60 -10.29
C ARG A 797 15.43 20.10 -10.47
N LEU A 798 14.59 20.51 -11.41
CA LEU A 798 14.30 21.91 -11.69
C LEU A 798 13.71 22.63 -10.47
N ILE A 799 12.78 21.98 -9.75
CA ILE A 799 12.18 22.54 -8.53
C ILE A 799 13.22 22.65 -7.41
N VAL A 800 13.91 21.55 -7.08
CA VAL A 800 14.79 21.51 -5.90
C VAL A 800 16.08 22.32 -6.08
N THR A 801 16.47 22.65 -7.31
CA THR A 801 17.61 23.54 -7.60
C THR A 801 17.25 25.02 -7.64
N SER A 802 15.96 25.38 -7.56
CA SER A 802 15.54 26.78 -7.49
C SER A 802 15.98 27.46 -6.19
N ALA A 803 16.33 28.75 -6.26
CA ALA A 803 16.59 29.55 -5.07
C ALA A 803 15.35 29.61 -4.17
N THR A 804 14.15 29.62 -4.77
CA THR A 804 12.85 29.58 -4.09
C THR A 804 12.72 28.36 -3.17
N TYR A 805 13.06 27.16 -3.66
CA TYR A 805 13.04 25.94 -2.85
C TYR A 805 14.07 25.98 -1.71
N ARG A 806 15.24 26.59 -1.96
CA ARG A 806 16.38 26.66 -1.03
C ARG A 806 16.22 27.70 0.09
N GLN A 807 15.19 28.57 0.03
CA GLN A 807 14.90 29.58 1.04
C GLN A 807 14.76 29.01 2.46
N GLY A 808 15.08 29.81 3.47
CA GLY A 808 14.77 29.53 4.87
C GLY A 808 13.26 29.50 5.14
N SER A 809 12.89 28.83 6.24
CA SER A 809 11.50 28.62 6.66
C SER A 809 11.17 29.32 7.97
N GLN A 810 11.93 30.37 8.29
CA GLN A 810 11.71 31.14 9.51
C GLN A 810 10.42 31.95 9.34
N ALA A 811 9.61 32.00 10.40
CA ALA A 811 8.42 32.84 10.41
C ALA A 811 8.82 34.32 10.30
N ARG A 812 8.20 35.03 9.36
CA ARG A 812 8.48 36.43 9.06
C ARG A 812 7.33 37.31 9.55
N PRO A 813 7.52 38.11 10.63
CA PRO A 813 6.44 38.90 11.23
C PRO A 813 5.73 39.82 10.24
N GLU A 814 6.48 40.41 9.30
CA GLU A 814 5.97 41.32 8.27
C GLU A 814 5.04 40.66 7.25
N LEU A 815 5.06 39.32 7.13
CA LEU A 815 4.20 38.58 6.20
C LEU A 815 2.92 38.06 6.85
N ARG A 816 2.77 38.16 8.17
CA ARG A 816 1.62 37.57 8.90
C ARG A 816 0.27 38.11 8.45
N GLU A 817 0.21 39.37 8.03
CA GLU A 817 -1.03 39.99 7.56
C GLU A 817 -1.13 39.98 6.03
N VAL A 818 0.01 40.05 5.32
CA VAL A 818 0.06 40.18 3.86
C VAL A 818 -0.09 38.83 3.15
N ASP A 819 0.58 37.82 3.67
CA ASP A 819 0.59 36.46 3.12
C ASP A 819 0.76 35.42 4.24
N PRO A 820 -0.25 35.27 5.12
CA PRO A 820 -0.17 34.40 6.30
C PRO A 820 0.13 32.93 5.98
N ALA A 821 -0.30 32.48 4.79
CA ALA A 821 -0.11 31.11 4.32
C ALA A 821 1.12 30.95 3.41
N ASN A 822 1.93 32.00 3.26
CA ASN A 822 3.14 32.03 2.41
C ASN A 822 2.87 31.50 0.98
N ARG A 823 1.74 31.90 0.40
CA ARG A 823 1.27 31.54 -0.95
C ARG A 823 2.08 32.24 -2.04
N LEU A 824 2.70 33.37 -1.73
CA LEU A 824 3.63 34.10 -2.61
C LEU A 824 5.06 33.55 -2.56
N LEU A 825 5.34 32.57 -1.68
CA LEU A 825 6.60 31.84 -1.61
C LEU A 825 7.82 32.73 -1.28
N ALA A 826 7.62 33.70 -0.39
CA ALA A 826 8.67 34.55 0.15
C ALA A 826 9.56 33.83 1.18
N ALA A 827 9.18 32.61 1.58
CA ALA A 827 9.94 31.69 2.40
C ALA A 827 9.62 30.25 1.96
N GLN A 828 10.31 29.26 2.53
CA GLN A 828 9.92 27.86 2.40
C GLN A 828 8.90 27.46 3.50
N ASN A 829 7.98 26.56 3.19
CA ASN A 829 6.95 26.10 4.12
C ASN A 829 7.41 24.89 4.94
N PRO A 830 7.33 24.94 6.28
CA PRO A 830 7.49 23.76 7.11
C PRO A 830 6.23 22.88 7.04
N ARG A 831 6.41 21.56 6.98
CA ARG A 831 5.29 20.60 7.02
C ARG A 831 5.63 19.32 7.77
N ARG A 832 4.64 18.73 8.45
CA ARG A 832 4.77 17.38 9.02
C ARG A 832 4.99 16.38 7.88
N LEU A 833 5.87 15.41 8.11
CA LEU A 833 6.05 14.28 7.21
C LEU A 833 4.83 13.36 7.22
N GLU A 834 4.59 12.71 6.09
CA GLU A 834 3.65 11.61 5.96
C GLU A 834 4.04 10.48 6.92
N VAL A 835 3.05 9.76 7.46
CA VAL A 835 3.25 8.81 8.59
C VAL A 835 4.26 7.71 8.32
N GLU A 836 4.32 7.22 7.08
CA GLU A 836 5.29 6.23 6.62
C GLU A 836 6.71 6.73 6.92
N PHE A 837 6.97 8.00 6.61
CA PHE A 837 8.27 8.63 6.83
C PHE A 837 8.47 9.01 8.30
N VAL A 838 7.43 9.37 9.05
CA VAL A 838 7.56 9.58 10.52
C VAL A 838 8.12 8.34 11.20
N ARG A 839 7.62 7.16 10.83
CA ARG A 839 8.14 5.87 11.31
C ARG A 839 9.55 5.60 10.80
N ASP A 840 9.80 5.79 9.50
CA ASP A 840 11.13 5.57 8.90
C ASP A 840 12.21 6.42 9.59
N GLN A 841 11.90 7.66 9.96
CA GLN A 841 12.83 8.57 10.65
C GLN A 841 13.30 8.02 11.99
N ALA A 842 12.37 7.49 12.80
CA ALA A 842 12.70 6.91 14.09
C ALA A 842 13.58 5.66 13.94
N LEU A 843 13.24 4.78 13.00
CA LEU A 843 14.02 3.56 12.74
C LEU A 843 15.39 3.87 12.11
N ALA A 844 15.49 4.88 11.24
CA ALA A 844 16.74 5.31 10.63
C ALA A 844 17.69 5.91 11.67
N ALA A 845 17.19 6.78 12.55
CA ALA A 845 17.98 7.32 13.67
C ALA A 845 18.48 6.19 14.58
N ALA A 846 17.62 5.22 14.89
CA ALA A 846 17.98 4.03 15.67
C ALA A 846 19.00 3.10 14.99
N GLY A 847 19.18 3.21 13.67
CA GLY A 847 20.01 2.30 12.88
C GLY A 847 19.37 0.92 12.67
N ALA A 848 18.04 0.83 12.83
CA ALA A 848 17.28 -0.42 12.69
C ALA A 848 16.66 -0.58 11.29
N LEU A 849 16.36 0.53 10.61
CA LEU A 849 15.64 0.53 9.34
C LEU A 849 16.36 -0.33 8.27
N ASN A 850 15.67 -1.34 7.75
CA ASN A 850 16.16 -2.20 6.69
C ASN A 850 16.03 -1.49 5.33
N LEU A 851 17.17 -0.98 4.86
CA LEU A 851 17.30 -0.29 3.57
C LEU A 851 17.81 -1.22 2.44
N ARG A 852 18.12 -2.49 2.74
CA ARG A 852 18.70 -3.40 1.75
C ARG A 852 17.63 -4.08 0.88
N GLU A 853 16.42 -4.21 1.42
CA GLU A 853 15.36 -5.00 0.81
C GLU A 853 14.21 -4.12 0.29
N ILE A 854 14.26 -3.89 -1.03
CA ILE A 854 13.26 -3.13 -1.79
C ILE A 854 12.30 -4.11 -2.47
N GLY A 855 11.00 -3.84 -2.36
CA GLY A 855 9.90 -4.64 -2.93
C GLY A 855 9.46 -5.82 -2.07
N GLY A 856 8.64 -6.73 -2.57
CA GLY A 856 8.18 -7.93 -1.84
C GLY A 856 6.90 -7.73 -1.03
N PRO A 857 6.39 -8.75 -0.33
CA PRO A 857 5.13 -8.67 0.41
C PRO A 857 5.09 -7.54 1.44
N SER A 858 3.89 -7.04 1.74
CA SER A 858 3.67 -6.05 2.79
C SER A 858 3.91 -6.65 4.18
N VAL A 859 4.41 -5.85 5.11
CA VAL A 859 4.75 -6.24 6.47
C VAL A 859 3.79 -5.66 7.49
N LYS A 860 3.71 -6.29 8.65
CA LYS A 860 2.77 -5.95 9.72
C LYS A 860 3.53 -5.43 10.95
N PRO A 861 3.67 -4.11 11.15
CA PRO A 861 4.27 -3.56 12.37
C PRO A 861 3.48 -3.89 13.64
N TYR A 862 3.95 -3.48 14.82
CA TYR A 862 3.18 -3.70 16.06
C TYR A 862 1.79 -3.07 15.98
N GLN A 863 0.77 -3.85 16.34
CA GLN A 863 -0.61 -3.37 16.49
C GLN A 863 -1.12 -3.70 17.90
N PRO A 864 -1.93 -2.81 18.52
CA PRO A 864 -2.61 -3.12 19.78
C PRO A 864 -3.43 -4.42 19.70
N ALA A 865 -3.32 -5.26 20.72
CA ALA A 865 -4.08 -6.50 20.80
C ALA A 865 -5.59 -6.23 20.76
N GLY A 866 -6.33 -7.04 20.00
CA GLY A 866 -7.78 -6.92 19.88
C GLY A 866 -8.28 -5.82 18.94
N TYR A 867 -7.40 -5.06 18.26
CA TYR A 867 -7.83 -4.02 17.33
C TYR A 867 -8.71 -4.55 16.18
N TYR A 868 -8.46 -5.79 15.74
CA TYR A 868 -9.27 -6.48 14.72
C TYR A 868 -10.47 -7.26 15.28
N SER A 869 -10.80 -7.15 16.56
CA SER A 869 -11.90 -7.94 17.16
C SER A 869 -13.28 -7.65 16.56
N GLN A 870 -13.43 -6.52 15.86
CA GLN A 870 -14.67 -6.13 15.18
C GLN A 870 -14.73 -6.56 13.71
N LEU A 871 -13.62 -7.06 13.14
CA LEU A 871 -13.61 -7.68 11.81
C LEU A 871 -14.22 -9.08 11.91
N GLN A 872 -15.51 -9.17 11.58
CA GLN A 872 -16.24 -10.43 11.50
C GLN A 872 -16.30 -10.86 10.02
N PHE A 873 -16.22 -12.17 9.75
CA PHE A 873 -16.33 -12.80 8.41
C PHE A 873 -15.08 -12.78 7.49
N PRO A 874 -13.98 -13.48 7.86
CA PRO A 874 -13.79 -14.26 9.09
C PRO A 874 -13.13 -13.44 10.20
N ASP A 875 -13.14 -13.95 11.43
CA ASP A 875 -12.32 -13.43 12.53
C ASP A 875 -10.84 -13.45 12.11
N ARG A 876 -10.10 -12.39 12.42
CA ARG A 876 -8.69 -12.26 12.06
C ARG A 876 -7.83 -11.88 13.23
N ASP A 877 -6.74 -12.61 13.36
CA ASP A 877 -5.64 -12.24 14.24
C ASP A 877 -4.62 -11.39 13.49
N TYR A 878 -4.23 -10.27 14.10
CA TYR A 878 -3.11 -9.49 13.63
C TYR A 878 -1.81 -10.07 14.19
N LEU A 879 -1.04 -10.73 13.32
CA LEU A 879 0.29 -11.22 13.64
C LEU A 879 1.32 -10.22 13.13
N ALA A 880 2.02 -9.56 14.05
CA ALA A 880 3.11 -8.67 13.68
C ALA A 880 4.25 -9.46 13.02
N SER A 881 4.83 -8.88 11.98
CA SER A 881 6.04 -9.38 11.34
C SER A 881 7.18 -9.43 12.36
N THR A 882 8.12 -10.35 12.17
CA THR A 882 9.26 -10.55 13.08
C THR A 882 10.58 -10.45 12.33
N GLY A 883 11.69 -10.40 13.07
CA GLY A 883 13.03 -10.26 12.48
C GLY A 883 13.18 -8.98 11.65
N ASP A 884 13.91 -9.06 10.56
CA ASP A 884 14.24 -7.90 9.70
C ASP A 884 13.01 -7.32 8.98
N GLU A 885 11.91 -8.07 8.90
CA GLU A 885 10.65 -7.59 8.32
C GLU A 885 9.96 -6.54 9.20
N GLN A 886 10.17 -6.60 10.51
CA GLN A 886 9.63 -5.60 11.44
C GLN A 886 10.24 -4.21 11.19
N TRP A 887 11.43 -4.14 10.60
CA TRP A 887 12.19 -2.91 10.39
C TRP A 887 12.17 -2.40 8.96
N ARG A 888 11.27 -2.90 8.11
CA ARG A 888 11.12 -2.40 6.74
C ARG A 888 10.48 -1.01 6.71
N ARG A 889 10.66 -0.32 5.59
CA ARG A 889 10.10 1.02 5.36
C ARG A 889 8.58 1.07 5.44
N GLY A 890 8.05 2.23 5.84
CA GLY A 890 6.61 2.49 5.97
C GLY A 890 5.81 2.26 4.69
N VAL A 891 6.41 2.43 3.50
CA VAL A 891 5.77 2.15 2.20
C VAL A 891 5.40 0.66 2.03
N TYR A 892 6.02 -0.24 2.80
CA TYR A 892 5.75 -1.67 2.81
C TYR A 892 4.76 -2.09 3.90
N MET A 893 4.20 -1.17 4.67
CA MET A 893 3.21 -1.53 5.69
C MET A 893 1.93 -2.08 5.07
N HIS A 894 1.38 -3.11 5.69
CA HIS A 894 0.09 -3.70 5.35
C HIS A 894 -1.03 -2.65 5.46
N TRP A 895 -1.73 -2.42 4.35
CA TRP A 895 -2.86 -1.51 4.26
C TRP A 895 -4.17 -2.30 4.26
N GLN A 896 -4.96 -2.08 5.31
CA GLN A 896 -6.28 -2.67 5.51
C GLN A 896 -7.33 -1.57 5.31
N ARG A 897 -8.25 -1.71 4.35
CA ARG A 897 -9.16 -0.60 3.96
C ARG A 897 -10.11 -0.18 5.08
N THR A 898 -10.83 -1.13 5.67
CA THR A 898 -11.89 -0.81 6.64
C THR A 898 -11.31 -0.57 8.05
N PHE A 899 -10.22 -1.25 8.40
CA PHE A 899 -9.54 -1.15 9.69
C PHE A 899 -8.06 -0.78 9.52
N LEU A 900 -7.80 0.43 9.00
CA LEU A 900 -6.45 0.94 8.81
C LEU A 900 -5.63 0.86 10.10
N HIS A 901 -4.33 0.59 9.98
CA HIS A 901 -3.44 0.51 11.14
C HIS A 901 -3.55 1.78 12.00
N PRO A 902 -3.67 1.67 13.34
CA PRO A 902 -4.04 2.81 14.19
C PRO A 902 -3.03 3.97 14.13
N MET A 903 -1.73 3.68 13.99
CA MET A 903 -0.73 4.73 13.75
C MET A 903 -0.97 5.45 12.40
N LEU A 904 -1.29 4.72 11.33
CA LEU A 904 -1.55 5.33 10.02
C LEU A 904 -2.76 6.25 10.10
N ALA A 905 -3.86 5.77 10.71
CA ALA A 905 -5.08 6.55 10.91
C ALA A 905 -4.83 7.80 11.78
N ASN A 906 -4.11 7.68 12.90
CA ASN A 906 -3.85 8.79 13.82
C ASN A 906 -2.97 9.90 13.20
N PHE A 907 -2.17 9.57 12.19
CA PHE A 907 -1.34 10.51 11.43
C PHE A 907 -1.92 10.81 10.04
N ASP A 908 -3.24 10.80 9.92
CA ASP A 908 -4.01 11.29 8.78
C ASP A 908 -3.76 10.55 7.44
N ALA A 909 -3.30 9.29 7.47
CA ALA A 909 -3.21 8.50 6.25
C ALA A 909 -4.61 8.16 5.71
N PRO A 910 -4.82 8.22 4.37
CA PRO A 910 -6.12 7.88 3.78
C PRO A 910 -6.41 6.38 3.92
N ALA A 911 -7.68 6.02 4.11
CA ALA A 911 -8.12 4.63 4.17
C ALA A 911 -7.93 3.87 2.85
N ARG A 912 -7.78 4.61 1.74
CA ARG A 912 -7.67 4.11 0.36
C ARG A 912 -8.91 3.37 -0.12
N ASP A 913 -10.07 3.67 0.45
CA ASP A 913 -11.39 3.35 -0.12
C ASP A 913 -11.69 4.21 -1.36
N GLU A 914 -11.30 5.48 -1.33
CA GLU A 914 -11.38 6.42 -2.44
C GLU A 914 -10.01 6.99 -2.87
N CYS A 915 -9.95 7.55 -4.08
CA CYS A 915 -8.74 8.19 -4.59
C CYS A 915 -8.42 9.43 -3.75
N ALA A 916 -7.21 9.50 -3.18
CA ALA A 916 -6.79 10.62 -2.36
C ALA A 916 -5.63 11.38 -3.02
N ALA A 917 -5.93 12.50 -3.67
CA ALA A 917 -4.92 13.39 -4.27
C ALA A 917 -4.27 14.34 -3.25
N GLN A 918 -4.91 14.54 -2.11
CA GLN A 918 -4.41 15.33 -0.99
C GLN A 918 -4.53 14.55 0.31
N ARG A 919 -3.48 14.59 1.14
CA ARG A 919 -3.58 14.18 2.53
C ARG A 919 -3.92 15.38 3.39
N VAL A 920 -4.88 15.21 4.30
CA VAL A 920 -5.06 16.14 5.41
C VAL A 920 -3.83 16.03 6.32
N VAL A 921 -3.34 17.14 6.84
CA VAL A 921 -2.21 17.15 7.78
C VAL A 921 -2.64 17.87 9.04
N SER A 922 -2.78 17.12 10.13
CA SER A 922 -3.01 17.64 11.47
C SER A 922 -1.77 17.47 12.35
N ASN A 923 -1.72 18.25 13.44
CA ASN A 923 -0.75 18.10 14.52
C ASN A 923 -1.53 18.03 15.83
N THR A 924 -1.71 16.84 16.39
CA THR A 924 -2.56 16.62 17.57
C THR A 924 -1.75 16.08 18.77
N PRO A 925 -2.19 16.30 20.01
CA PRO A 925 -1.57 15.68 21.19
C PRO A 925 -1.57 14.14 21.12
N GLN A 926 -2.57 13.53 20.48
CA GLN A 926 -2.65 12.08 20.31
C GLN A 926 -1.49 11.54 19.46
N GLN A 927 -1.05 12.27 18.43
CA GLN A 927 0.11 11.89 17.61
C GLN A 927 1.40 11.87 18.44
N ALA A 928 1.63 12.88 19.28
CA ALA A 928 2.77 12.89 20.21
C ALA A 928 2.71 11.72 21.21
N LEU A 929 1.51 11.35 21.69
CA LEU A 929 1.33 10.18 22.54
C LEU A 929 1.60 8.87 21.80
N THR A 930 1.29 8.76 20.51
CA THR A 930 1.68 7.59 19.70
C THR A 930 3.20 7.46 19.63
N LEU A 931 3.93 8.55 19.33
CA LEU A 931 5.40 8.54 19.28
C LEU A 931 6.03 8.17 20.64
N LEU A 932 5.36 8.45 21.74
CA LEU A 932 5.85 8.10 23.08
C LEU A 932 5.55 6.66 23.47
N ASN A 933 4.43 6.07 23.03
CA ASN A 933 3.88 4.85 23.65
C ASN A 933 3.75 3.66 22.71
N ASP A 934 3.66 3.87 21.39
CA ASP A 934 3.59 2.74 20.46
C ASP A 934 4.90 1.94 20.51
N PRO A 935 4.85 0.59 20.59
CA PRO A 935 6.04 -0.24 20.74
C PRO A 935 7.11 0.02 19.68
N THR A 936 6.71 0.42 18.46
CA THR A 936 7.63 0.77 17.37
C THR A 936 8.60 1.89 17.80
N PHE A 937 8.08 2.95 18.42
CA PHE A 937 8.89 4.12 18.78
C PHE A 937 9.63 3.93 20.10
N VAL A 938 9.03 3.19 21.06
CA VAL A 938 9.72 2.84 22.31
C VAL A 938 10.93 1.95 22.02
N GLU A 939 10.76 0.96 21.15
CA GLU A 939 11.85 0.09 20.72
C GLU A 939 12.90 0.86 19.89
N ALA A 940 12.48 1.73 18.96
CA ALA A 940 13.40 2.58 18.22
C ALA A 940 14.23 3.47 19.16
N ALA A 941 13.62 4.03 20.22
CA ALA A 941 14.34 4.81 21.22
C ALA A 941 15.36 3.96 22.00
N ARG A 942 15.01 2.72 22.36
CA ARG A 942 15.92 1.78 23.02
C ARG A 942 17.10 1.41 22.12
N LEU A 943 16.85 1.16 20.84
CA LEU A 943 17.88 0.86 19.85
C LEU A 943 18.78 2.08 19.59
N LEU A 944 18.22 3.28 19.52
CA LEU A 944 18.98 4.53 19.46
C LEU A 944 19.85 4.71 20.71
N ALA A 945 19.32 4.46 21.91
CA ALA A 945 20.11 4.52 23.15
C ALA A 945 21.29 3.54 23.14
N ALA A 946 21.06 2.28 22.75
CA ALA A 946 22.12 1.28 22.59
C ALA A 946 23.17 1.72 21.56
N ARG A 947 22.73 2.34 20.45
CA ARG A 947 23.61 2.90 19.43
C ARG A 947 24.47 4.04 19.98
N LEU A 948 23.88 4.99 20.71
CA LEU A 948 24.61 6.12 21.30
C LEU A 948 25.64 5.68 22.34
N LEU A 949 25.28 4.74 23.20
CA LEU A 949 26.18 4.19 24.21
C LEU A 949 27.42 3.51 23.60
N ARG A 950 27.27 2.94 22.39
CA ARG A 950 28.35 2.28 21.64
C ARG A 950 29.19 3.26 20.80
N GLU A 951 28.55 4.22 20.13
CA GLU A 951 29.21 5.10 19.15
C GLU A 951 29.91 6.31 19.78
N ALA A 952 29.56 6.70 21.01
CA ALA A 952 30.12 7.87 21.67
C ALA A 952 30.45 7.65 23.16
N THR A 953 31.57 8.23 23.58
CA THR A 953 32.02 8.21 24.98
C THR A 953 31.72 9.54 25.65
N GLY A 954 31.09 9.49 26.83
CA GLY A 954 30.66 10.68 27.57
C GLY A 954 29.30 11.22 27.12
N ASP A 955 28.59 11.86 28.05
CA ASP A 955 27.18 12.24 27.83
C ASP A 955 27.02 13.34 26.79
N ASP A 956 27.87 14.37 26.80
CA ASP A 956 27.79 15.47 25.84
C ASP A 956 28.03 14.99 24.39
N ALA A 957 28.99 14.08 24.18
CA ALA A 957 29.24 13.49 22.87
C ALA A 957 28.05 12.64 22.38
N ARG A 958 27.40 11.90 23.29
CA ARG A 958 26.19 11.12 22.99
C ARG A 958 25.00 12.01 22.66
N LEU A 959 24.80 13.11 23.38
CA LEU A 959 23.77 14.10 23.07
C LEU A 959 23.99 14.73 21.69
N ARG A 960 25.23 15.14 21.38
CA ARG A 960 25.59 15.66 20.06
C ARG A 960 25.30 14.63 18.96
N ARG A 961 25.70 13.37 19.16
CA ARG A 961 25.42 12.28 18.19
C ARG A 961 23.93 12.03 18.03
N GLY A 962 23.15 12.03 19.12
CA GLY A 962 21.70 11.86 19.09
C GLY A 962 20.99 12.96 18.28
N TYR A 963 21.39 14.21 18.46
CA TYR A 963 20.88 15.34 17.67
C TYR A 963 21.24 15.25 16.19
N LEU A 964 22.48 14.88 15.87
CA LEU A 964 22.89 14.68 14.48
C LEU A 964 22.09 13.56 13.80
N LEU A 965 21.82 12.46 14.51
CA LEU A 965 21.02 11.34 13.99
C LEU A 965 19.53 11.68 13.83
N ALA A 966 18.94 12.38 14.80
CA ALA A 966 17.51 12.67 14.81
C ALA A 966 17.14 13.88 13.92
N VAL A 967 17.91 14.97 14.00
CA VAL A 967 17.56 16.28 13.42
C VAL A 967 18.67 16.91 12.55
N SER A 968 19.79 16.21 12.34
CA SER A 968 20.87 16.62 11.40
C SER A 968 21.55 17.96 11.74
N ARG A 969 21.55 18.37 13.00
CA ARG A 969 22.27 19.54 13.51
C ARG A 969 22.83 19.28 14.91
N GLU A 970 23.64 20.19 15.42
CA GLU A 970 24.08 20.14 16.82
C GLU A 970 23.00 20.65 17.79
N PRO A 971 22.98 20.16 19.04
CA PRO A 971 22.09 20.69 20.05
C PRO A 971 22.49 22.10 20.46
N GLN A 972 21.51 22.94 20.75
CA GLN A 972 21.74 24.23 21.39
C GLN A 972 22.15 24.02 22.86
N PRO A 973 22.82 25.00 23.49
CA PRO A 973 23.23 24.89 24.89
C PRO A 973 22.08 24.59 25.85
N ARG A 974 20.90 25.21 25.64
CA ARG A 974 19.70 24.97 26.46
C ARG A 974 19.15 23.56 26.29
N GLU A 975 19.13 23.05 25.07
CA GLU A 975 18.71 21.69 24.75
C GLU A 975 19.61 20.66 25.42
N SER A 976 20.93 20.85 25.33
CA SER A 976 21.92 19.98 25.98
C SER A 976 21.78 19.99 27.50
N SER A 977 21.58 21.17 28.11
CA SER A 977 21.37 21.30 29.55
C SER A 977 20.13 20.52 30.01
N ALA A 978 18.98 20.73 29.34
CA ALA A 978 17.73 20.08 29.72
C ALA A 978 17.79 18.54 29.61
N LEU A 979 18.48 18.02 28.60
CA LEU A 979 18.63 16.56 28.43
C LEU A 979 19.62 15.95 29.42
N ARG A 980 20.66 16.68 29.86
CA ARG A 980 21.53 16.23 30.95
C ARG A 980 20.76 16.12 32.27
N ASP A 981 19.95 17.12 32.57
CA ASP A 981 19.11 17.13 33.78
C ASP A 981 18.08 16.00 33.74
N LEU A 982 17.51 15.70 32.57
CA LEU A 982 16.65 14.53 32.38
C LEU A 982 17.43 13.24 32.60
N LEU A 983 18.57 13.07 31.93
CA LEU A 983 19.39 11.86 32.00
C LEU A 983 19.79 11.54 33.44
N GLN A 984 20.24 12.54 34.20
CA GLN A 984 20.63 12.35 35.59
C GLN A 984 19.47 11.87 36.46
N ARG A 985 18.29 12.50 36.33
CA ARG A 985 17.07 12.06 37.04
C ARG A 985 16.64 10.65 36.65
N GLN A 986 16.74 10.28 35.37
CA GLN A 986 16.38 8.94 34.93
C GLN A 986 17.37 7.88 35.41
N ARG A 987 18.67 8.21 35.50
CA ARG A 987 19.66 7.32 36.13
C ARG A 987 19.36 7.08 37.60
N GLU A 988 19.04 8.13 38.35
CA GLU A 988 18.62 8.01 39.77
C GLU A 988 17.38 7.13 39.90
N HIS A 989 16.35 7.43 39.12
CA HIS A 989 15.10 6.66 39.10
C HIS A 989 15.32 5.17 38.84
N TYR A 990 16.09 4.81 37.80
CA TYR A 990 16.29 3.40 37.44
C TYR A 990 17.29 2.66 38.34
N ARG A 991 18.16 3.38 39.07
CA ARG A 991 18.95 2.76 40.15
C ARG A 991 18.04 2.32 41.30
N GLU A 992 17.07 3.15 41.65
CA GLU A 992 16.09 2.87 42.71
C GLU A 992 15.02 1.86 42.27
N ASN A 993 14.69 1.84 40.97
CA ASN A 993 13.59 1.07 40.40
C ASN A 993 14.05 0.13 39.26
N SER A 994 14.98 -0.79 39.57
CA SER A 994 15.58 -1.70 38.58
C SER A 994 14.55 -2.54 37.79
N SER A 995 13.46 -2.96 38.44
CA SER A 995 12.39 -3.72 37.78
C SER A 995 11.66 -2.92 36.68
N GLU A 996 11.62 -1.59 36.78
CA GLU A 996 11.03 -0.73 35.76
C GLU A 996 11.97 -0.55 34.56
N ALA A 997 13.28 -0.53 34.79
CA ALA A 997 14.27 -0.57 33.71
C ALA A 997 14.08 -1.86 32.89
N GLU A 998 13.97 -3.02 33.54
CA GLU A 998 13.72 -4.28 32.84
C GLU A 998 12.42 -4.26 32.03
N LYS A 999 11.32 -3.73 32.57
CA LYS A 999 10.05 -3.62 31.85
C LYS A 999 10.19 -2.77 30.58
N LEU A 1000 10.84 -1.61 30.67
CA LEU A 1000 11.08 -0.73 29.52
C LEU A 1000 11.97 -1.42 28.47
N LEU A 1001 13.03 -2.09 28.91
CA LEU A 1001 14.00 -2.71 28.00
C LEU A 1001 13.44 -3.94 27.28
N ARG A 1002 12.38 -4.57 27.80
CA ARG A 1002 11.67 -5.70 27.16
C ARG A 1002 10.61 -5.28 26.15
N VAL A 1003 10.39 -3.99 25.92
CA VAL A 1003 9.44 -3.52 24.90
C VAL A 1003 10.01 -3.78 23.51
N GLY A 1004 9.25 -4.55 22.72
CA GLY A 1004 9.59 -4.91 21.34
C GLY A 1004 10.28 -6.27 21.17
N TYR A 1005 10.60 -6.63 19.93
CA TYR A 1005 11.14 -7.93 19.52
C TYR A 1005 12.67 -7.97 19.43
N ALA A 1006 13.34 -6.84 19.25
CA ALA A 1006 14.79 -6.80 19.19
C ALA A 1006 15.39 -7.13 20.57
N PRO A 1007 16.41 -7.98 20.65
CA PRO A 1007 16.98 -8.39 21.93
C PRO A 1007 17.62 -7.20 22.67
N VAL A 1008 17.70 -7.32 23.99
CA VAL A 1008 18.50 -6.40 24.82
C VAL A 1008 19.99 -6.80 24.67
N PRO A 1009 20.90 -5.84 24.42
CA PRO A 1009 22.33 -6.15 24.35
C PRO A 1009 22.84 -6.76 25.66
N LYS A 1010 23.46 -7.94 25.60
CA LYS A 1010 23.87 -8.73 26.78
C LYS A 1010 24.85 -8.00 27.70
N ASP A 1011 25.75 -7.20 27.12
CA ASP A 1011 26.81 -6.50 27.85
C ASP A 1011 26.42 -5.06 28.25
N SER A 1012 25.13 -4.70 28.13
CA SER A 1012 24.66 -3.36 28.49
C SER A 1012 24.34 -3.24 29.98
N ASN A 1013 24.66 -2.10 30.59
CA ASN A 1013 24.16 -1.75 31.91
C ASN A 1013 22.66 -1.38 31.79
N PRO A 1014 21.73 -2.12 32.44
CA PRO A 1014 20.30 -1.88 32.29
C PRO A 1014 19.85 -0.48 32.71
N VAL A 1015 20.47 0.08 33.76
CA VAL A 1015 20.16 1.43 34.25
C VAL A 1015 20.57 2.48 33.23
N GLU A 1016 21.78 2.38 32.69
CA GLU A 1016 22.27 3.32 31.67
C GLU A 1016 21.44 3.21 30.39
N LEU A 1017 21.14 2.00 29.93
CA LEU A 1017 20.36 1.80 28.73
C LEU A 1017 18.93 2.34 28.89
N ALA A 1018 18.28 2.10 30.03
CA ALA A 1018 16.95 2.62 30.31
C ALA A 1018 16.93 4.16 30.41
N ALA A 1019 17.91 4.76 31.09
CA ALA A 1019 18.01 6.21 31.21
C ALA A 1019 18.24 6.89 29.84
N TRP A 1020 19.14 6.34 29.01
CA TRP A 1020 19.35 6.83 27.65
C TRP A 1020 18.17 6.55 26.72
N THR A 1021 17.39 5.49 26.97
CA THR A 1021 16.14 5.24 26.23
C THR A 1021 15.16 6.39 26.43
N GLN A 1022 15.08 6.98 27.63
CA GLN A 1022 14.22 8.14 27.89
C GLN A 1022 14.70 9.41 27.18
N VAL A 1023 16.02 9.64 27.13
CA VAL A 1023 16.60 10.73 26.32
C VAL A 1023 16.27 10.53 24.84
N ALA A 1024 16.44 9.31 24.33
CA ALA A 1024 16.12 8.96 22.95
C ALA A 1024 14.62 9.14 22.64
N ARG A 1025 13.72 8.80 23.57
CA ARG A 1025 12.27 9.07 23.42
C ARG A 1025 11.97 10.55 23.25
N VAL A 1026 12.65 11.43 23.98
CA VAL A 1026 12.52 12.88 23.80
C VAL A 1026 12.99 13.29 22.40
N LEU A 1027 14.18 12.84 21.97
CA LEU A 1027 14.73 13.16 20.66
C LEU A 1027 13.80 12.72 19.52
N LEU A 1028 13.27 11.49 19.58
CA LEU A 1028 12.39 10.95 18.55
C LEU A 1028 10.99 11.62 18.53
N ASN A 1029 10.58 12.23 19.63
CA ASN A 1029 9.31 12.95 19.76
C ASN A 1029 9.43 14.47 19.54
N LEU A 1030 10.63 14.99 19.22
CA LEU A 1030 10.77 16.39 18.84
C LEU A 1030 9.98 16.68 17.55
N GLN A 1031 9.29 17.81 17.52
CA GLN A 1031 8.63 18.28 16.30
C GLN A 1031 9.60 18.34 15.11
N GLU A 1032 10.87 18.67 15.35
CA GLU A 1032 11.92 18.72 14.33
C GLU A 1032 12.34 17.36 13.75
N THR A 1033 12.09 16.26 14.47
CA THR A 1033 12.37 14.91 13.98
C THR A 1033 11.42 14.54 12.84
N PHE A 1034 10.15 14.91 12.95
CA PHE A 1034 9.10 14.53 12.00
C PHE A 1034 8.53 15.69 11.17
N THR A 1035 9.10 16.90 11.29
CA THR A 1035 8.76 18.06 10.46
C THR A 1035 9.89 18.35 9.48
N ARG A 1036 9.52 18.49 8.21
CA ARG A 1036 10.39 18.97 7.15
C ARG A 1036 10.38 20.49 7.18
N TYR A 1037 11.53 21.10 7.50
CA TYR A 1037 11.73 22.55 7.51
C TYR A 1037 12.35 23.04 6.23
#